data_AF-A0A8X8YBT3-F1
#
_entry.id   AF-A0A8X8YBT3-F1
#
_cell.length_a   1.000
_cell.length_b   1.000
_cell.length_c   1.000
_cell.angle_alpha   90.00
_cell.angle_beta   90.00
_cell.angle_gamma   90.00
#
_symmetry.space_group_name_H-M   'P 1'
#
loop_
_entity.id
_entity.type
_entity.pdbx_description
1 polymer ?
#
loop_
_entity_poly.entity_id
_entity_poly.type
_entity_poly.pdbx_seq_one_letter_code
_entity_poly.pdbx_strand_id
1 'polypeptide(L)'
;MAATKGLSSSPTCNLAAMDSLNENSIGEMTNSWNAFCAATEAQLRRDENLSFASDIVPRVRTLCGYGLQSLIVEHFLCSVEKTFEKNGASRFWKHFDAYNKMVVQDMEDMDQQGEMQEVLHTALEQITSEKQYLEKCLLVLIHALETCRESKPEETAQSDAERNYLLLKYQLIVTSVLMTSLPPHFPDVLQWYFKGRLEELSAMMATGSEYDNKLSVDDEGDRDCKRVEMDIDENQHQRIVLGNNKLVKNIGEVVCDLRHLGFTSMAEDAYASAIFLLLKGKVHELAGDDFRFSVLDSIKQWIQDVPFQFLHALLAYLGDSVSYGSPSSGLKSPLASHPSYKYCGNEVPSEGLIRWQLRLEYFAYETLQDLRIAKLFEIIVDYPDSSPAIQDLKLCLEYTGQHSKLVDSFIAALKYRLLTAGASTNDILHQYVSTIKALRTVDPAGVFLESVGEPIREYLKGRKDTIKCIVTMLTDGAGGNPTEPGSTGDSLLEELNRDEENQESSSFDDDVCTDDKQAWINAQSWEPDPVEADPLKGSRYRRKVDILGMIVGIIGSKDQLVNEYRVMLAEKLLNKSDYDIDSEIRTLELLKIHFGESSMQKCEIMLNDLIDSKRMNTNIKKATIKQQPKPVADIGEVELSLDNVDATIISSNFWPPIQDEALNIPGPVDQLLSDYAKKFNEIKTPRKLLWKRSLGVVKVK
;
A
#
# COMPACT_ATOMS: atom_id res chain seq x y z
N MET A 1 -7.22 -41.71 23.88
CA MET A 1 -7.60 -43.15 23.84
C MET A 1 -7.04 -43.75 22.56
N ALA A 2 -5.90 -44.43 22.65
CA ALA A 2 -5.48 -45.56 21.81
C ALA A 2 -4.00 -45.87 22.06
N ALA A 3 -3.75 -47.12 22.48
CA ALA A 3 -2.51 -47.89 22.37
C ALA A 3 -1.27 -47.46 23.17
N THR A 4 -1.35 -47.68 24.48
CA THR A 4 -0.25 -48.32 25.23
C THR A 4 0.12 -49.66 24.55
N LYS A 5 1.29 -49.75 23.92
CA LYS A 5 1.91 -51.02 23.54
C LYS A 5 3.34 -51.08 24.06
N GLY A 6 3.47 -51.88 25.13
CA GLY A 6 4.61 -52.73 25.46
C GLY A 6 6.00 -52.11 25.39
N LEU A 7 6.51 -51.72 26.56
CA LEU A 7 7.94 -51.71 26.87
C LEU A 7 8.59 -52.98 26.30
N SER A 8 9.49 -52.82 25.33
CA SER A 8 10.49 -53.84 25.05
C SER A 8 11.47 -53.89 26.22
N SER A 9 11.74 -55.11 26.65
CA SER A 9 12.58 -55.50 27.77
C SER A 9 13.88 -54.69 27.88
N SER A 10 14.10 -54.10 29.05
CA SER A 10 15.42 -53.74 29.58
C SER A 10 16.42 -54.86 29.32
N PRO A 11 17.71 -54.58 29.01
CA PRO A 11 18.72 -55.62 29.07
C PRO A 11 18.75 -56.08 30.53
N THR A 12 18.23 -57.27 30.78
CA THR A 12 18.33 -57.96 32.06
C THR A 12 19.81 -57.94 32.44
N CYS A 13 20.14 -57.17 33.47
CA CYS A 13 21.41 -57.27 34.16
C CYS A 13 21.57 -58.76 34.52
N ASN A 14 22.49 -59.46 33.85
CA ASN A 14 22.75 -60.87 34.09
C ASN A 14 23.35 -60.99 35.50
N LEU A 15 22.51 -61.03 36.54
CA LEU A 15 22.93 -61.20 37.93
C LEU A 15 23.71 -62.51 38.11
N ALA A 16 23.50 -63.51 37.24
CA ALA A 16 24.29 -64.75 37.17
C ALA A 16 25.76 -64.53 36.74
N ALA A 17 26.10 -63.41 36.09
CA ALA A 17 27.48 -63.04 35.76
C ALA A 17 28.23 -62.45 36.98
N MET A 18 27.53 -62.00 38.02
CA MET A 18 28.17 -61.51 39.25
C MET A 18 28.67 -62.65 40.14
N ASP A 19 28.04 -63.82 40.07
CA ASP A 19 28.41 -65.01 40.87
C ASP A 19 29.68 -65.72 40.36
N SER A 20 30.23 -65.32 39.20
CA SER A 20 31.45 -65.89 38.60
C SER A 20 32.67 -64.94 38.62
N LEU A 21 32.56 -63.78 39.28
CA LEU A 21 33.62 -62.77 39.35
C LEU A 21 34.63 -63.10 40.46
N ASN A 22 35.85 -63.48 40.06
CA ASN A 22 36.99 -63.59 40.97
C ASN A 22 37.57 -62.21 41.32
N GLU A 23 38.27 -62.09 42.45
CA GLU A 23 38.96 -60.85 42.88
C GLU A 23 39.91 -60.31 41.79
N ASN A 24 40.55 -61.22 41.03
CA ASN A 24 41.38 -60.87 39.87
C ASN A 24 40.57 -60.27 38.71
N SER A 25 39.37 -60.78 38.43
CA SER A 25 38.47 -60.26 37.39
C SER A 25 37.93 -58.87 37.75
N ILE A 26 37.68 -58.62 39.04
CA ILE A 26 37.26 -57.30 39.56
C ILE A 26 38.43 -56.30 39.45
N GLY A 27 39.66 -56.73 39.74
CA GLY A 27 40.86 -55.93 39.54
C GLY A 27 41.11 -55.58 38.08
N GLU A 28 40.97 -56.54 37.17
CA GLU A 28 41.09 -56.34 35.72
C GLU A 28 40.00 -55.42 35.15
N MET A 29 38.75 -55.60 35.61
CA MET A 29 37.62 -54.72 35.25
C MET A 29 37.85 -53.29 35.73
N THR A 30 38.29 -53.10 36.98
CA THR A 30 38.54 -51.77 37.57
C THR A 30 39.71 -51.06 36.87
N ASN A 31 40.80 -51.80 36.58
CA ASN A 31 41.95 -51.26 35.86
C ASN A 31 41.59 -50.90 34.41
N SER A 32 40.80 -51.75 33.73
CA SER A 32 40.33 -51.51 32.37
C SER A 32 39.37 -50.33 32.31
N TRP A 33 38.49 -50.17 33.30
CA TRP A 33 37.57 -49.02 33.44
C TRP A 33 38.33 -47.71 33.70
N ASN A 34 39.21 -47.68 34.70
CA ASN A 34 40.00 -46.48 35.02
C ASN A 34 40.86 -46.03 33.84
N ALA A 35 41.43 -46.99 33.12
CA ALA A 35 42.25 -46.68 31.96
C ALA A 35 41.42 -46.34 30.72
N PHE A 36 40.18 -46.81 30.60
CA PHE A 36 39.21 -46.33 29.61
C PHE A 36 38.79 -44.89 29.90
N CYS A 37 38.49 -44.54 31.15
CA CYS A 37 38.20 -43.16 31.57
C CYS A 37 39.39 -42.24 31.27
N ALA A 38 40.61 -42.63 31.66
CA ALA A 38 41.82 -41.83 31.40
C ALA A 38 42.11 -41.66 29.90
N ALA A 39 41.94 -42.72 29.10
CA ALA A 39 42.10 -42.65 27.64
C ALA A 39 41.03 -41.74 27.00
N THR A 40 39.78 -41.81 27.48
CA THR A 40 38.68 -40.96 27.02
C THR A 40 38.96 -39.49 27.35
N GLU A 41 39.36 -39.17 28.59
CA GLU A 41 39.63 -37.78 28.99
C GLU A 41 40.87 -37.17 28.30
N ALA A 42 41.96 -37.93 28.13
CA ALA A 42 43.18 -37.45 27.48
C ALA A 42 42.92 -37.11 25.99
N GLN A 43 42.13 -37.94 25.33
CA GLN A 43 41.86 -37.80 23.91
C GLN A 43 40.81 -36.72 23.61
N LEU A 44 39.77 -36.60 24.44
CA LEU A 44 38.83 -35.48 24.35
C LEU A 44 39.51 -34.12 24.61
N ARG A 45 40.68 -34.08 25.25
CA ARG A 45 41.51 -32.87 25.42
C ARG A 45 42.50 -32.60 24.27
N ARG A 46 42.52 -33.45 23.23
CA ARG A 46 43.46 -33.40 22.10
C ARG A 46 44.94 -33.51 22.50
N ASP A 47 45.30 -34.36 23.46
CA ASP A 47 46.71 -34.66 23.74
C ASP A 47 47.32 -35.47 22.59
N GLU A 48 48.27 -34.89 21.86
CA GLU A 48 48.79 -35.34 20.54
C GLU A 48 49.52 -36.70 20.50
N ASN A 49 49.59 -37.45 21.60
CA ASN A 49 50.59 -38.51 21.74
C ASN A 49 50.12 -39.94 21.45
N LEU A 50 48.83 -40.20 21.16
CA LEU A 50 48.31 -41.58 21.06
C LEU A 50 47.21 -41.73 19.99
N SER A 51 47.23 -42.84 19.26
CA SER A 51 46.15 -43.22 18.33
C SER A 51 44.90 -43.62 19.14
N PHE A 52 43.85 -42.80 19.08
CA PHE A 52 42.59 -43.02 19.80
C PHE A 52 42.05 -44.46 19.65
N ALA A 53 42.21 -45.05 18.46
CA ALA A 53 41.77 -46.41 18.17
C ALA A 53 42.64 -47.50 18.83
N SER A 54 43.96 -47.31 18.98
CA SER A 54 44.82 -48.35 19.57
C SER A 54 44.59 -48.54 21.06
N ASP A 55 44.17 -47.47 21.75
CA ASP A 55 44.10 -47.44 23.21
C ASP A 55 42.70 -47.78 23.74
N ILE A 56 41.65 -47.45 22.98
CA ILE A 56 40.25 -47.63 23.41
C ILE A 56 39.69 -48.98 22.97
N VAL A 57 39.98 -49.43 21.75
CA VAL A 57 39.44 -50.69 21.20
C VAL A 57 39.73 -51.92 22.09
N PRO A 58 40.95 -52.13 22.64
CA PRO A 58 41.21 -53.27 23.51
C PRO A 58 40.45 -53.19 24.83
N ARG A 59 40.31 -51.98 25.39
CA ARG A 59 39.65 -51.73 26.68
C ARG A 59 38.14 -51.88 26.57
N VAL A 60 37.56 -51.36 25.49
CA VAL A 60 36.14 -51.54 25.16
C VAL A 60 35.84 -53.02 24.97
N ARG A 61 36.71 -53.79 24.29
CA ARG A 61 36.55 -55.24 24.15
C ARG A 61 36.51 -55.99 25.47
N THR A 62 37.42 -55.68 26.39
CA THR A 62 37.45 -56.27 27.73
C THR A 62 36.18 -55.91 28.52
N LEU A 63 35.77 -54.64 28.52
CA LEU A 63 34.60 -54.17 29.27
C LEU A 63 33.27 -54.65 28.68
N CYS A 64 33.16 -54.76 27.35
CA CYS A 64 32.02 -55.38 26.67
C CYS A 64 31.92 -56.88 27.00
N GLY A 65 33.05 -57.57 27.18
CA GLY A 65 33.11 -58.96 27.65
C GLY A 65 32.45 -59.17 29.02
N TYR A 66 32.43 -58.13 29.87
CA TYR A 66 31.74 -58.12 31.17
C TYR A 66 30.31 -57.53 31.12
N GLY A 67 29.81 -57.16 29.93
CA GLY A 67 28.45 -56.60 29.77
C GLY A 67 28.30 -55.13 30.14
N LEU A 68 29.39 -54.36 30.27
CA LEU A 68 29.38 -52.95 30.67
C LEU A 68 29.15 -51.95 29.52
N GLN A 69 28.59 -52.39 28.40
CA GLN A 69 28.41 -51.57 27.19
C GLN A 69 27.60 -50.29 27.45
N SER A 70 26.51 -50.37 28.23
CA SER A 70 25.68 -49.20 28.54
C SER A 70 26.45 -48.14 29.33
N LEU A 71 27.29 -48.56 30.27
CA LEU A 71 28.09 -47.67 31.12
C LEU A 71 29.21 -46.98 30.32
N ILE A 72 29.84 -47.70 29.38
CA ILE A 72 30.83 -47.14 28.45
C ILE A 72 30.22 -46.01 27.63
N VAL A 73 29.06 -46.25 27.03
CA VAL A 73 28.32 -45.27 26.22
C VAL A 73 27.91 -44.06 27.06
N GLU A 74 27.35 -44.28 28.25
CA GLU A 74 26.91 -43.20 29.14
C GLU A 74 28.08 -42.34 29.62
N HIS A 75 29.18 -42.95 30.08
CA HIS A 75 30.36 -42.24 30.51
C HIS A 75 30.99 -41.43 29.36
N PHE A 76 31.09 -42.03 28.16
CA PHE A 76 31.63 -41.35 27.01
C PHE A 76 30.79 -40.13 26.62
N LEU A 77 29.47 -40.27 26.52
CA LEU A 77 28.57 -39.16 26.18
C LEU A 77 28.61 -38.04 27.23
N CYS A 78 28.67 -38.38 28.53
CA CYS A 78 28.84 -37.38 29.60
C CYS A 78 30.21 -36.67 29.53
N SER A 79 31.25 -37.39 29.13
CA SER A 79 32.59 -36.81 28.93
C SER A 79 32.62 -35.88 27.72
N VAL A 80 31.94 -36.26 26.63
CA VAL A 80 31.76 -35.43 25.43
C VAL A 80 30.97 -34.16 25.77
N GLU A 81 29.86 -34.27 26.51
CA GLU A 81 29.06 -33.13 26.96
C GLU A 81 29.90 -32.11 27.74
N LYS A 82 30.61 -32.56 28.79
CA LYS A 82 31.48 -31.70 29.60
C LYS A 82 32.62 -31.07 28.80
N THR A 83 33.21 -31.82 27.88
CA THR A 83 34.28 -31.32 27.02
C THR A 83 33.75 -30.27 26.06
N PHE A 84 32.60 -30.53 25.42
CA PHE A 84 31.97 -29.62 24.50
C PHE A 84 31.48 -28.34 25.18
N GLU A 85 30.94 -28.42 26.39
CA GLU A 85 30.55 -27.25 27.20
C GLU A 85 31.76 -26.36 27.51
N LYS A 86 32.87 -26.95 28.01
CA LYS A 86 34.05 -26.21 28.45
C LYS A 86 34.91 -25.66 27.30
N ASN A 87 35.07 -26.45 26.23
CA ASN A 87 35.99 -26.13 25.14
C ASN A 87 35.27 -25.64 23.89
N GLY A 88 34.12 -26.23 23.54
CA GLY A 88 33.33 -25.84 22.36
C GLY A 88 32.48 -24.61 22.62
N ALA A 89 31.41 -24.77 23.39
CA ALA A 89 30.41 -23.73 23.65
C ALA A 89 31.03 -22.47 24.30
N SER A 90 31.85 -22.62 25.35
CA SER A 90 32.49 -21.45 25.98
C SER A 90 33.41 -20.67 25.04
N ARG A 91 34.13 -21.34 24.12
CA ARG A 91 34.96 -20.63 23.13
C ARG A 91 34.12 -19.99 22.03
N PHE A 92 33.06 -20.68 21.59
CA PHE A 92 32.12 -20.14 20.61
C PHE A 92 31.48 -18.85 21.10
N TRP A 93 30.95 -18.83 22.32
CA TRP A 93 30.27 -17.64 22.86
C TRP A 93 31.21 -16.47 23.16
N LYS A 94 32.48 -16.73 23.49
CA LYS A 94 33.50 -15.68 23.72
C LYS A 94 33.72 -14.77 22.51
N HIS A 95 33.49 -15.27 21.30
CA HIS A 95 33.57 -14.45 20.09
C HIS A 95 32.52 -13.34 20.07
N PHE A 96 31.38 -13.53 20.75
CA PHE A 96 30.26 -12.61 20.75
C PHE A 96 30.20 -11.70 21.99
N ASP A 97 31.02 -11.95 23.02
CA ASP A 97 31.06 -11.15 24.26
C ASP A 97 31.29 -9.65 24.02
N ALA A 98 32.01 -9.28 22.96
CA ALA A 98 32.27 -7.89 22.57
C ALA A 98 30.99 -7.14 22.15
N TYR A 99 30.00 -7.86 21.61
CA TYR A 99 28.73 -7.30 21.12
C TYR A 99 27.66 -7.18 22.23
N ASN A 100 27.96 -7.61 23.45
CA ASN A 100 27.05 -7.58 24.61
C ASN A 100 26.66 -6.14 25.06
N LYS A 101 27.38 -5.10 24.63
CA LYS A 101 27.16 -3.70 25.04
C LYS A 101 26.70 -2.78 23.92
N MET A 102 26.66 -3.24 22.67
CA MET A 102 26.25 -2.39 21.55
C MET A 102 24.73 -2.28 21.54
N VAL A 103 24.23 -1.05 21.68
CA VAL A 103 22.80 -0.74 21.53
C VAL A 103 22.44 -0.90 20.05
N VAL A 104 21.21 -1.35 19.77
CA VAL A 104 20.63 -1.52 18.42
C VAL A 104 20.76 -0.26 17.53
N GLN A 105 21.09 0.89 18.11
CA GLN A 105 21.15 2.20 17.45
C GLN A 105 22.57 2.64 17.03
N ASP A 106 23.63 1.97 17.51
CA ASP A 106 25.03 2.41 17.33
C ASP A 106 25.82 1.63 16.25
N MET A 107 25.18 0.74 15.47
CA MET A 107 25.83 -0.12 14.46
C MET A 107 25.41 0.20 13.00
N GLU A 108 25.31 1.48 12.63
CA GLU A 108 25.09 1.89 11.21
C GLU A 108 26.39 2.03 10.40
N ASP A 109 27.56 1.81 11.02
CA ASP A 109 28.86 1.96 10.36
C ASP A 109 29.25 0.71 9.54
N MET A 110 29.41 0.89 8.22
CA MET A 110 29.82 -0.14 7.24
C MET A 110 31.11 -0.90 7.62
N ASP A 111 32.04 -0.27 8.35
CA ASP A 111 33.31 -0.89 8.75
C ASP A 111 33.11 -2.01 9.80
N GLN A 112 32.07 -1.89 10.65
CA GLN A 112 31.79 -2.88 11.71
C GLN A 112 31.07 -4.13 11.15
N GLN A 113 30.39 -3.98 10.02
CA GLN A 113 29.65 -5.05 9.34
C GLN A 113 30.58 -6.08 8.70
N GLY A 114 31.75 -5.66 8.20
CA GLY A 114 32.79 -6.56 7.68
C GLY A 114 33.45 -7.39 8.78
N GLU A 115 33.81 -6.75 9.90
CA GLU A 115 34.41 -7.42 11.06
C GLU A 115 33.47 -8.49 11.65
N MET A 116 32.18 -8.18 11.76
CA MET A 116 31.17 -9.10 12.26
C MET A 116 30.99 -10.36 11.39
N GLN A 117 31.10 -10.21 10.06
CA GLN A 117 31.05 -11.35 9.13
C GLN A 117 32.22 -12.30 9.35
N GLU A 118 33.43 -11.76 9.48
CA GLU A 118 34.63 -12.56 9.75
C GLU A 118 34.57 -13.26 11.11
N VAL A 119 34.05 -12.56 12.14
CA VAL A 119 33.87 -13.14 13.48
C VAL A 119 32.87 -14.30 13.46
N LEU A 120 31.70 -14.15 12.80
CA LEU A 120 30.70 -15.20 12.72
C LEU A 120 31.22 -16.42 11.95
N HIS A 121 31.88 -16.21 10.79
CA HIS A 121 32.47 -17.30 10.01
C HIS A 121 33.54 -18.04 10.82
N THR A 122 34.45 -17.30 11.46
CA THR A 122 35.52 -17.89 12.29
C THR A 122 34.95 -18.67 13.47
N ALA A 123 33.93 -18.14 14.14
CA ALA A 123 33.27 -18.82 15.25
C ALA A 123 32.57 -20.11 14.79
N LEU A 124 31.85 -20.07 13.66
CA LEU A 124 31.18 -21.23 13.07
C LEU A 124 32.16 -22.30 12.60
N GLU A 125 33.27 -21.92 11.96
CA GLU A 125 34.32 -22.85 11.53
C GLU A 125 34.97 -23.54 12.75
N GLN A 126 35.24 -22.79 13.82
CA GLN A 126 35.81 -23.36 15.04
C GLN A 126 34.87 -24.36 15.72
N ILE A 127 33.60 -24.00 15.92
CA ILE A 127 32.64 -24.90 16.57
C ILE A 127 32.29 -26.11 15.72
N THR A 128 32.19 -25.96 14.40
CA THR A 128 31.96 -27.08 13.48
C THR A 128 33.16 -28.02 13.45
N SER A 129 34.40 -27.49 13.49
CA SER A 129 35.61 -28.32 13.59
C SER A 129 35.67 -29.11 14.90
N GLU A 130 35.29 -28.50 16.03
CA GLU A 130 35.21 -29.16 17.34
C GLU A 130 34.13 -30.25 17.35
N LYS A 131 32.95 -29.94 16.80
CA LYS A 131 31.86 -30.89 16.62
C LYS A 131 32.29 -32.08 15.75
N GLN A 132 32.95 -31.84 14.62
CA GLN A 132 33.43 -32.91 13.73
C GLN A 132 34.52 -33.76 14.40
N TYR A 133 35.38 -33.16 15.21
CA TYR A 133 36.39 -33.89 15.97
C TYR A 133 35.77 -34.85 17.00
N LEU A 134 34.82 -34.36 17.79
CA LEU A 134 34.10 -35.17 18.77
C LEU A 134 33.23 -36.25 18.10
N GLU A 135 32.64 -35.95 16.94
CA GLU A 135 31.92 -36.92 16.12
C GLU A 135 32.85 -38.04 15.62
N LYS A 136 34.08 -37.72 15.18
CA LYS A 136 35.10 -38.72 14.82
C LYS A 136 35.45 -39.61 16.01
N CYS A 137 35.58 -39.04 17.21
CA CYS A 137 35.83 -39.82 18.43
C CYS A 137 34.66 -40.76 18.73
N LEU A 138 33.42 -40.28 18.58
CA LEU A 138 32.23 -41.12 18.72
C LEU A 138 32.19 -42.24 17.68
N LEU A 139 32.52 -41.98 16.42
CA LEU A 139 32.58 -43.00 15.37
C LEU A 139 33.62 -44.08 15.66
N VAL A 140 34.78 -43.74 16.25
CA VAL A 140 35.76 -44.75 16.68
C VAL A 140 35.25 -45.57 17.86
N LEU A 141 34.50 -44.97 18.79
CA LEU A 141 33.83 -45.73 19.85
C LEU A 141 32.76 -46.67 19.28
N ILE A 142 31.94 -46.20 18.34
CA ILE A 142 30.93 -47.03 17.65
C ILE A 142 31.61 -48.21 16.96
N HIS A 143 32.69 -47.98 16.22
CA HIS A 143 33.48 -49.05 15.60
C HIS A 143 34.08 -50.02 16.63
N ALA A 144 34.54 -49.52 17.78
CA ALA A 144 35.01 -50.36 18.88
C ALA A 144 33.88 -51.25 19.45
N LEU A 145 32.66 -50.73 19.55
CA LEU A 145 31.48 -51.49 19.99
C LEU A 145 31.02 -52.52 18.93
N GLU A 146 31.03 -52.15 17.65
CA GLU A 146 30.70 -53.04 16.53
C GLU A 146 31.65 -54.23 16.44
N THR A 147 32.98 -53.99 16.57
CA THR A 147 33.99 -55.06 16.59
C THR A 147 33.91 -56.00 17.80
N CYS A 148 33.21 -55.61 18.88
CA CYS A 148 32.90 -56.51 19.99
C CYS A 148 31.72 -57.46 19.66
N ARG A 149 30.84 -57.02 18.74
CA ARG A 149 29.59 -57.69 18.37
C ARG A 149 29.75 -58.72 17.26
N GLU A 150 30.77 -58.59 16.40
CA GLU A 150 31.11 -59.53 15.30
C GLU A 150 31.33 -61.00 15.74
N SER A 151 31.31 -61.29 17.05
CA SER A 151 31.25 -62.65 17.58
C SER A 151 29.86 -63.33 17.46
N LYS A 152 28.81 -62.64 16.99
CA LYS A 152 27.46 -63.20 16.75
C LYS A 152 26.86 -62.70 15.40
N PRO A 153 26.57 -63.58 14.42
CA PRO A 153 26.30 -63.18 13.03
C PRO A 153 24.84 -62.76 12.69
N GLU A 154 23.92 -62.61 13.64
CA GLU A 154 22.48 -62.36 13.36
C GLU A 154 22.01 -60.88 13.50
N GLU A 155 22.88 -59.90 13.78
CA GLU A 155 22.47 -58.55 14.24
C GLU A 155 22.94 -57.36 13.39
N THR A 156 23.07 -57.46 12.07
CA THR A 156 23.51 -56.33 11.22
C THR A 156 22.51 -55.16 11.18
N ALA A 157 21.21 -55.43 11.07
CA ALA A 157 20.18 -54.37 11.04
C ALA A 157 19.99 -53.66 12.41
N GLN A 158 20.35 -54.33 13.51
CA GLN A 158 20.31 -53.75 14.86
C GLN A 158 21.51 -52.81 15.09
N SER A 159 22.64 -53.06 14.42
CA SER A 159 23.85 -52.22 14.47
C SER A 159 23.63 -50.84 13.88
N ASP A 160 22.98 -50.75 12.72
CA ASP A 160 22.70 -49.46 12.06
C ASP A 160 21.72 -48.60 12.87
N ALA A 161 20.73 -49.21 13.53
CA ALA A 161 19.80 -48.51 14.40
C ALA A 161 20.49 -47.94 15.66
N GLU A 162 21.42 -48.69 16.27
CA GLU A 162 22.19 -48.25 17.43
C GLU A 162 23.19 -47.15 17.08
N ARG A 163 23.86 -47.26 15.92
CA ARG A 163 24.71 -46.20 15.36
C ARG A 163 23.93 -44.91 15.14
N ASN A 164 22.77 -44.99 14.50
CA ASN A 164 21.92 -43.83 14.25
C ASN A 164 21.40 -43.22 15.56
N TYR A 165 21.04 -44.05 16.54
CA TYR A 165 20.63 -43.58 17.87
C TYR A 165 21.74 -42.80 18.58
N LEU A 166 22.99 -43.29 18.54
CA LEU A 166 24.13 -42.63 19.17
C LEU A 166 24.48 -41.30 18.48
N LEU A 167 24.43 -41.25 17.15
CA LEU A 167 24.65 -40.02 16.39
C LEU A 167 23.56 -38.98 16.66
N LEU A 168 22.28 -39.38 16.71
CA LEU A 168 21.17 -38.51 17.09
C LEU A 168 21.31 -38.00 18.53
N LYS A 169 21.71 -38.87 19.46
CA LYS A 169 21.93 -38.50 20.86
C LYS A 169 23.09 -37.51 21.00
N TYR A 170 24.16 -37.68 20.22
CA TYR A 170 25.26 -36.73 20.16
C TYR A 170 24.81 -35.37 19.60
N GLN A 171 24.07 -35.36 18.50
CA GLN A 171 23.51 -34.12 17.94
C GLN A 171 22.61 -33.39 18.95
N LEU A 172 21.80 -34.14 19.70
CA LEU A 172 20.95 -33.59 20.75
C LEU A 172 21.78 -32.98 21.90
N ILE A 173 22.86 -33.64 22.34
CA ILE A 173 23.78 -33.11 23.37
C ILE A 173 24.43 -31.80 22.90
N VAL A 174 24.95 -31.76 21.68
CA VAL A 174 25.55 -30.55 21.10
C VAL A 174 24.54 -29.41 21.07
N THR A 175 23.32 -29.69 20.59
CA THR A 175 22.25 -28.70 20.51
C THR A 175 21.81 -28.24 21.89
N SER A 176 21.65 -29.15 22.85
CA SER A 176 21.19 -28.81 24.21
C SER A 176 22.22 -27.99 24.98
N VAL A 177 23.52 -28.30 24.84
CA VAL A 177 24.59 -27.51 25.46
C VAL A 177 24.61 -26.10 24.88
N LEU A 178 24.45 -25.94 23.58
CA LEU A 178 24.40 -24.62 22.95
C LEU A 178 23.16 -23.82 23.35
N MET A 179 21.98 -24.45 23.35
CA MET A 179 20.73 -23.77 23.71
C MET A 179 20.68 -23.40 25.20
N THR A 180 21.28 -24.19 26.09
CA THR A 180 21.36 -23.86 27.54
C THR A 180 22.38 -22.78 27.86
N SER A 181 23.40 -22.61 27.02
CA SER A 181 24.45 -21.58 27.17
C SER A 181 24.25 -20.35 26.27
N LEU A 182 23.09 -20.23 25.61
CA LEU A 182 22.78 -19.18 24.64
C LEU A 182 22.79 -17.78 25.28
N PRO A 183 23.65 -16.85 24.80
CA PRO A 183 23.61 -15.44 25.22
C PRO A 183 22.39 -14.71 24.65
N PRO A 184 21.81 -13.73 25.39
CA PRO A 184 20.60 -13.03 24.97
C PRO A 184 20.78 -12.13 23.74
N HIS A 185 22.00 -11.68 23.45
CA HIS A 185 22.32 -10.78 22.31
C HIS A 185 22.62 -11.53 21.01
N PHE A 186 22.78 -12.86 21.03
CA PHE A 186 23.11 -13.64 19.84
C PHE A 186 22.02 -13.63 18.75
N PRO A 187 20.70 -13.66 19.06
CA PRO A 187 19.67 -13.48 18.04
C PRO A 187 19.82 -12.16 17.27
N ASP A 188 20.12 -11.07 17.98
CA ASP A 188 20.34 -9.77 17.35
C ASP A 188 21.54 -9.84 16.41
N VAL A 189 22.65 -10.44 16.85
CA VAL A 189 23.85 -10.66 16.01
C VAL A 189 23.51 -11.35 14.68
N LEU A 190 22.65 -12.36 14.70
CA LEU A 190 22.19 -13.03 13.48
C LEU A 190 21.34 -12.09 12.60
N GLN A 191 20.41 -11.33 13.20
CA GLN A 191 19.60 -10.36 12.47
C GLN A 191 20.46 -9.31 11.75
N TRP A 192 21.48 -8.77 12.42
CA TRP A 192 22.45 -7.83 11.84
C TRP A 192 23.22 -8.45 10.67
N TYR A 193 23.73 -9.68 10.84
CA TYR A 193 24.40 -10.40 9.77
C TYR A 193 23.50 -10.55 8.54
N PHE A 194 22.28 -11.08 8.69
CA PHE A 194 21.38 -11.27 7.54
C PHE A 194 20.91 -9.96 6.92
N LYS A 195 20.63 -8.93 7.73
CA LYS A 195 20.31 -7.58 7.25
C LYS A 195 21.42 -7.08 6.33
N GLY A 196 22.66 -7.08 6.82
CA GLY A 196 23.79 -6.57 6.08
C GLY A 196 24.08 -7.33 4.78
N ARG A 197 23.92 -8.65 4.78
CA ARG A 197 24.14 -9.49 3.58
C ARG A 197 23.03 -9.30 2.54
N LEU A 198 21.80 -9.06 2.98
CA LEU A 198 20.68 -8.78 2.07
C LEU A 198 20.73 -7.35 1.52
N GLU A 199 21.24 -6.38 2.29
CA GLU A 199 21.54 -5.03 1.79
C GLU A 199 22.60 -5.08 0.69
N GLU A 200 23.69 -5.82 0.91
CA GLU A 200 24.73 -6.08 -0.11
C GLU A 200 24.13 -6.71 -1.37
N LEU A 201 23.26 -7.72 -1.21
CA LEU A 201 22.54 -8.35 -2.33
C LEU A 201 21.65 -7.34 -3.07
N SER A 202 20.91 -6.52 -2.34
CA SER A 202 20.02 -5.51 -2.93
C SER A 202 20.79 -4.44 -3.72
N ALA A 203 21.96 -4.01 -3.23
CA ALA A 203 22.81 -3.04 -3.89
C ALA A 203 23.41 -3.61 -5.19
N MET A 204 23.84 -4.88 -5.17
CA MET A 204 24.33 -5.57 -6.39
C MET A 204 23.23 -5.66 -7.46
N MET A 205 21.98 -5.92 -7.06
CA MET A 205 20.84 -5.97 -7.99
C MET A 205 20.47 -4.59 -8.53
N ALA A 206 20.52 -3.54 -7.71
CA ALA A 206 20.28 -2.16 -8.15
C ALA A 206 21.31 -1.70 -9.21
N THR A 207 22.59 -2.05 -9.04
CA THR A 207 23.63 -1.74 -10.04
C THR A 207 23.48 -2.49 -11.36
N GLY A 208 22.73 -3.60 -11.39
CA GLY A 208 22.37 -4.29 -12.63
C GLY A 208 21.23 -3.60 -13.40
N SER A 209 20.27 -3.01 -12.68
CA SER A 209 19.04 -2.44 -13.25
C SER A 209 19.19 -1.03 -13.86
N GLU A 210 20.13 -0.20 -13.35
CA GLU A 210 20.35 1.16 -13.88
C GLU A 210 20.86 1.21 -15.33
N TYR A 211 21.43 0.12 -15.83
CA TYR A 211 21.93 0.03 -17.22
C TYR A 211 20.83 -0.32 -18.23
N ASP A 212 19.79 -1.05 -17.82
CA ASP A 212 18.66 -1.39 -18.69
C ASP A 212 17.74 -0.18 -18.94
N ASN A 213 17.58 0.70 -17.95
CA ASN A 213 16.75 1.91 -18.09
C ASN A 213 17.38 3.03 -18.94
N LYS A 214 18.66 2.90 -19.33
CA LYS A 214 19.35 3.90 -20.17
C LYS A 214 19.27 3.60 -21.67
N LEU A 215 18.70 2.46 -22.05
CA LEU A 215 18.59 1.99 -23.43
C LEU A 215 17.22 2.28 -24.08
N SER A 216 16.33 3.02 -23.41
CA SER A 216 14.94 3.21 -23.86
C SER A 216 14.45 4.67 -23.93
N VAL A 217 15.33 5.66 -24.19
CA VAL A 217 14.90 7.03 -24.51
C VAL A 217 15.77 7.66 -25.62
N ASP A 218 15.09 8.07 -26.71
CA ASP A 218 15.42 8.98 -27.82
C ASP A 218 16.07 8.50 -29.15
N ASP A 219 15.17 8.23 -30.11
CA ASP A 219 14.88 8.94 -31.38
C ASP A 219 15.81 8.91 -32.62
N GLU A 220 15.13 8.94 -33.79
CA GLU A 220 15.61 8.98 -35.17
C GLU A 220 16.68 10.06 -35.46
N GLY A 221 17.71 9.70 -36.25
CA GLY A 221 18.60 10.69 -36.85
C GLY A 221 19.92 10.14 -37.40
N ASP A 222 19.95 9.95 -38.72
CA ASP A 222 21.09 9.64 -39.59
C ASP A 222 22.45 10.26 -39.18
N ARG A 223 23.49 9.41 -39.00
CA ARG A 223 24.84 9.61 -39.56
C ARG A 223 25.81 8.44 -39.32
N ASP A 224 26.43 8.02 -40.41
CA ASP A 224 27.64 7.19 -40.52
C ASP A 224 28.76 7.55 -39.52
N CYS A 225 29.29 6.57 -38.77
CA CYS A 225 30.73 6.42 -38.47
C CYS A 225 31.09 5.10 -37.78
N LYS A 226 31.82 4.25 -38.54
CA LYS A 226 32.92 3.35 -38.14
C LYS A 226 32.78 2.52 -36.85
N ARG A 227 32.53 1.23 -37.08
CA ARG A 227 32.88 0.06 -36.25
C ARG A 227 34.22 0.23 -35.53
N VAL A 228 34.19 0.37 -34.21
CA VAL A 228 35.27 0.02 -33.29
C VAL A 228 34.72 -1.08 -32.39
N GLU A 229 35.28 -2.28 -32.51
CA GLU A 229 35.03 -3.41 -31.61
C GLU A 229 35.48 -3.03 -30.19
N MET A 230 34.58 -3.14 -29.21
CA MET A 230 34.93 -3.17 -27.79
C MET A 230 34.01 -4.15 -27.04
N ASP A 231 34.45 -5.40 -26.97
CA ASP A 231 33.93 -6.47 -26.09
C ASP A 231 34.29 -6.17 -24.62
N ILE A 232 33.59 -5.23 -23.98
CA ILE A 232 33.75 -4.96 -22.53
C ILE A 232 32.46 -5.21 -21.72
N ASP A 233 31.29 -5.30 -22.37
CA ASP A 233 30.00 -5.25 -21.69
C ASP A 233 29.49 -6.61 -21.13
N GLU A 234 29.71 -7.73 -21.83
CA GLU A 234 29.32 -9.09 -21.36
C GLU A 234 30.04 -9.51 -20.06
N ASN A 235 31.25 -9.00 -19.82
CA ASN A 235 32.07 -9.39 -18.66
C ASN A 235 31.59 -8.81 -17.32
N GLN A 236 30.78 -7.74 -17.33
CA GLN A 236 30.30 -7.09 -16.10
C GLN A 236 28.99 -7.71 -15.61
N HIS A 237 28.04 -7.96 -16.50
CA HIS A 237 26.81 -8.71 -16.19
C HIS A 237 27.12 -10.12 -15.66
N GLN A 238 28.09 -10.79 -16.28
CA GLN A 238 28.53 -12.10 -15.82
C GLN A 238 29.18 -12.04 -14.43
N ARG A 239 29.89 -10.95 -14.09
CA ARG A 239 30.46 -10.71 -12.75
C ARG A 239 29.39 -10.47 -11.68
N ILE A 240 28.31 -9.75 -11.97
CA ILE A 240 27.22 -9.50 -11.01
C ILE A 240 26.48 -10.81 -10.71
N VAL A 241 26.14 -11.59 -11.75
CA VAL A 241 25.49 -12.90 -11.57
C VAL A 241 26.41 -13.91 -10.83
N LEU A 242 27.71 -13.92 -11.13
CA LEU A 242 28.71 -14.72 -10.40
C LEU A 242 28.88 -14.25 -8.94
N GLY A 243 28.85 -12.94 -8.72
CA GLY A 243 28.91 -12.31 -7.39
C GLY A 243 27.71 -12.69 -6.53
N ASN A 244 26.51 -12.58 -7.08
CA ASN A 244 25.25 -12.96 -6.42
C ASN A 244 25.27 -14.44 -6.01
N ASN A 245 25.69 -15.33 -6.92
CA ASN A 245 25.79 -16.76 -6.62
C ASN A 245 26.81 -17.06 -5.51
N LYS A 246 27.93 -16.34 -5.48
CA LYS A 246 28.93 -16.49 -4.41
C LYS A 246 28.41 -15.97 -3.06
N LEU A 247 27.76 -14.81 -3.06
CA LEU A 247 27.18 -14.19 -1.87
C LEU A 247 26.14 -15.11 -1.24
N VAL A 248 25.19 -15.60 -2.04
CA VAL A 248 24.13 -16.49 -1.58
C VAL A 248 24.69 -17.84 -1.15
N LYS A 249 25.73 -18.36 -1.80
CA LYS A 249 26.42 -19.57 -1.35
C LYS A 249 27.04 -19.39 0.03
N ASN A 250 27.73 -18.27 0.30
CA ASN A 250 28.29 -18.00 1.62
C ASN A 250 27.20 -17.89 2.70
N ILE A 251 26.06 -17.27 2.37
CA ILE A 251 24.91 -17.19 3.29
C ILE A 251 24.33 -18.60 3.52
N GLY A 252 24.22 -19.40 2.46
CA GLY A 252 23.81 -20.80 2.52
C GLY A 252 24.70 -21.66 3.40
N GLU A 253 26.03 -21.49 3.31
CA GLU A 253 27.02 -22.15 4.18
C GLU A 253 26.77 -21.83 5.66
N VAL A 254 26.60 -20.55 5.98
CA VAL A 254 26.29 -20.10 7.36
C VAL A 254 24.96 -20.68 7.86
N VAL A 255 23.90 -20.65 7.03
CA VAL A 255 22.60 -21.22 7.40
C VAL A 255 22.68 -22.75 7.58
N CYS A 256 23.45 -23.43 6.74
CA CYS A 256 23.76 -24.85 6.90
C CYS A 256 24.45 -25.11 8.24
N ASP A 257 25.51 -24.38 8.57
CA ASP A 257 26.25 -24.56 9.83
C ASP A 257 25.36 -24.32 11.05
N LEU A 258 24.55 -23.24 11.02
CA LEU A 258 23.56 -22.96 12.06
C LEU A 258 22.52 -24.08 12.19
N ARG A 259 22.02 -24.63 11.06
CA ARG A 259 21.10 -25.78 11.04
C ARG A 259 21.73 -27.03 11.66
N HIS A 260 23.01 -27.30 11.36
CA HIS A 260 23.75 -28.42 11.94
C HIS A 260 24.03 -28.26 13.44
N LEU A 261 24.08 -27.02 13.95
CA LEU A 261 24.24 -26.72 15.38
C LEU A 261 22.91 -26.70 16.14
N GLY A 262 21.77 -26.81 15.43
CA GLY A 262 20.43 -26.83 16.01
C GLY A 262 19.77 -25.44 16.12
N PHE A 263 20.34 -24.41 15.48
CA PHE A 263 19.80 -23.05 15.44
C PHE A 263 18.89 -22.80 14.23
N THR A 264 18.14 -23.81 13.78
CA THR A 264 17.27 -23.68 12.60
C THR A 264 16.25 -22.56 12.74
N SER A 265 15.43 -22.58 13.79
CA SER A 265 14.40 -21.57 14.02
C SER A 265 14.97 -20.17 14.20
N MET A 266 16.14 -20.04 14.82
CA MET A 266 16.80 -18.74 15.01
C MET A 266 17.34 -18.18 13.70
N ALA A 267 17.94 -19.02 12.85
CA ALA A 267 18.38 -18.60 11.52
C ALA A 267 17.19 -18.19 10.65
N GLU A 268 16.10 -18.98 10.68
CA GLU A 268 14.86 -18.72 9.95
C GLU A 268 14.21 -17.40 10.36
N ASP A 269 14.09 -17.16 11.67
CA ASP A 269 13.57 -15.90 12.21
C ASP A 269 14.46 -14.70 11.85
N ALA A 270 15.78 -14.87 11.89
CA ALA A 270 16.73 -13.79 11.63
C ALA A 270 16.72 -13.34 10.17
N TYR A 271 16.81 -14.27 9.20
CA TYR A 271 16.73 -13.88 7.79
C TYR A 271 15.31 -13.41 7.42
N ALA A 272 14.25 -13.98 8.03
CA ALA A 272 12.89 -13.51 7.80
C ALA A 272 12.73 -12.05 8.23
N SER A 273 13.16 -11.74 9.44
CA SER A 273 13.13 -10.39 10.00
C SER A 273 13.92 -9.39 9.13
N ALA A 274 15.09 -9.80 8.64
CA ALA A 274 15.90 -8.99 7.74
C ALA A 274 15.20 -8.73 6.39
N ILE A 275 14.57 -9.74 5.78
CA ILE A 275 13.79 -9.58 4.54
C ILE A 275 12.64 -8.60 4.75
N PHE A 276 11.85 -8.77 5.82
CA PHE A 276 10.72 -7.88 6.11
C PHE A 276 11.17 -6.45 6.41
N LEU A 277 12.29 -6.26 7.11
CA LEU A 277 12.86 -4.95 7.38
C LEU A 277 13.27 -4.25 6.08
N LEU A 278 13.94 -4.96 5.17
CA LEU A 278 14.35 -4.40 3.88
C LEU A 278 13.16 -4.11 2.98
N LEU A 279 12.18 -5.01 2.92
CA LEU A 279 10.95 -4.77 2.19
C LEU A 279 10.22 -3.54 2.74
N LYS A 280 10.14 -3.40 4.07
CA LYS A 280 9.57 -2.21 4.70
C LYS A 280 10.33 -0.95 4.27
N GLY A 281 11.66 -0.96 4.37
CA GLY A 281 12.51 0.16 3.94
C GLY A 281 12.27 0.52 2.47
N LYS A 282 12.23 -0.47 1.57
CA LYS A 282 12.01 -0.26 0.14
C LYS A 282 10.61 0.29 -0.15
N VAL A 283 9.58 -0.22 0.52
CA VAL A 283 8.22 0.33 0.40
C VAL A 283 8.20 1.80 0.85
N HIS A 284 8.89 2.18 1.93
CA HIS A 284 8.94 3.58 2.38
C HIS A 284 9.69 4.50 1.40
N GLU A 285 10.78 4.00 0.78
CA GLU A 285 11.54 4.73 -0.23
C GLU A 285 10.69 4.99 -1.49
N LEU A 286 10.03 3.95 -2.00
CA LEU A 286 9.21 4.05 -3.21
C LEU A 286 7.88 4.77 -2.96
N ALA A 287 7.29 4.64 -1.78
CA ALA A 287 6.01 5.23 -1.42
C ALA A 287 6.12 6.70 -0.98
N GLY A 288 7.15 7.43 -1.44
CA GLY A 288 7.36 8.85 -1.13
C GLY A 288 6.15 9.76 -1.41
N ASP A 289 6.34 11.07 -1.24
CA ASP A 289 5.25 12.05 -1.33
C ASP A 289 4.81 12.39 -2.78
N ASP A 290 5.27 11.64 -3.80
CA ASP A 290 4.77 11.76 -5.17
C ASP A 290 3.69 10.71 -5.44
N PHE A 291 2.45 11.19 -5.64
CA PHE A 291 1.26 10.35 -5.81
C PHE A 291 0.87 10.13 -7.28
N ARG A 292 1.65 10.67 -8.22
CA ARG A 292 1.35 10.64 -9.67
C ARG A 292 1.66 9.31 -10.34
N PHE A 293 2.37 8.42 -9.65
CA PHE A 293 2.81 7.13 -10.19
C PHE A 293 2.33 5.97 -9.31
N SER A 294 2.02 4.85 -9.94
CA SER A 294 1.77 3.59 -9.22
C SER A 294 3.10 2.99 -8.78
N VAL A 295 3.12 2.51 -7.54
CA VAL A 295 4.31 1.94 -6.89
C VAL A 295 4.19 0.42 -6.72
N LEU A 296 2.98 -0.12 -6.81
CA LEU A 296 2.70 -1.52 -6.52
C LEU A 296 3.47 -2.49 -7.41
N ASP A 297 3.58 -2.19 -8.71
CA ASP A 297 4.29 -3.05 -9.66
C ASP A 297 5.80 -3.01 -9.45
N SER A 298 6.36 -1.85 -9.09
CA SER A 298 7.77 -1.74 -8.69
C SER A 298 8.08 -2.54 -7.42
N ILE A 299 7.15 -2.56 -6.46
CA ILE A 299 7.31 -3.38 -5.25
C ILE A 299 7.26 -4.87 -5.59
N LYS A 300 6.31 -5.32 -6.41
CA LYS A 300 6.23 -6.73 -6.85
C LYS A 300 7.50 -7.17 -7.58
N GLN A 301 7.99 -6.33 -8.48
CA GLN A 301 9.22 -6.59 -9.22
C GLN A 301 10.41 -6.72 -8.26
N TRP A 302 10.54 -5.81 -7.30
CA TRP A 302 11.59 -5.88 -6.30
C TRP A 302 11.49 -7.13 -5.40
N ILE A 303 10.28 -7.54 -5.00
CA ILE A 303 10.06 -8.79 -4.24
C ILE A 303 10.56 -10.00 -5.04
N GLN A 304 10.31 -10.03 -6.35
CA GLN A 304 10.79 -11.09 -7.23
C GLN A 304 12.31 -11.07 -7.39
N ASP A 305 12.90 -9.90 -7.56
CA ASP A 305 14.33 -9.76 -7.86
C ASP A 305 15.23 -10.01 -6.64
N VAL A 306 14.82 -9.58 -5.45
CA VAL A 306 15.68 -9.62 -4.25
C VAL A 306 15.27 -10.73 -3.28
N PRO A 307 14.17 -10.63 -2.50
CA PRO A 307 13.77 -11.67 -1.56
C PRO A 307 13.55 -13.05 -2.20
N PHE A 308 12.88 -13.11 -3.35
CA PHE A 308 12.48 -14.39 -3.94
C PHE A 308 13.66 -15.14 -4.55
N GLN A 309 14.54 -14.45 -5.27
CA GLN A 309 15.80 -15.04 -5.77
C GLN A 309 16.68 -15.52 -4.60
N PHE A 310 16.80 -14.72 -3.54
CA PHE A 310 17.53 -15.11 -2.34
C PHE A 310 16.97 -16.38 -1.71
N LEU A 311 15.65 -16.43 -1.46
CA LEU A 311 14.99 -17.60 -0.86
C LEU A 311 15.08 -18.83 -1.75
N HIS A 312 14.92 -18.69 -3.07
CA HIS A 312 15.05 -19.79 -4.01
C HIS A 312 16.46 -20.39 -3.97
N ALA A 313 17.49 -19.55 -4.03
CA ALA A 313 18.88 -20.00 -4.01
C ALA A 313 19.30 -20.56 -2.64
N LEU A 314 18.81 -19.99 -1.53
CA LEU A 314 19.02 -20.53 -0.19
C LEU A 314 18.39 -21.93 -0.04
N LEU A 315 17.14 -22.09 -0.45
CA LEU A 315 16.43 -23.37 -0.34
C LEU A 315 17.00 -24.44 -1.29
N ALA A 316 17.44 -24.03 -2.48
CA ALA A 316 18.15 -24.92 -3.40
C ALA A 316 19.48 -25.41 -2.81
N TYR A 317 20.22 -24.54 -2.12
CA TYR A 317 21.46 -24.89 -1.44
C TYR A 317 21.21 -25.86 -0.26
N LEU A 318 20.12 -25.66 0.49
CA LEU A 318 19.76 -26.49 1.64
C LEU A 318 19.18 -27.87 1.26
N GLY A 319 18.95 -28.13 -0.03
CA GLY A 319 18.46 -29.41 -0.54
C GLY A 319 16.96 -29.67 -0.31
N ASP A 320 16.20 -28.66 0.10
CA ASP A 320 14.76 -28.74 0.41
C ASP A 320 13.86 -28.67 -0.86
N SER A 321 14.43 -28.75 -2.06
CA SER A 321 13.71 -28.51 -3.33
C SER A 321 13.01 -29.72 -3.94
N VAL A 322 13.03 -30.91 -3.34
CA VAL A 322 12.41 -32.10 -3.95
C VAL A 322 11.59 -32.94 -2.96
N SER A 323 10.28 -32.69 -2.92
CA SER A 323 9.30 -33.65 -2.39
C SER A 323 8.46 -34.22 -3.54
N TYR A 324 8.98 -35.23 -4.24
CA TYR A 324 8.13 -36.10 -5.05
C TYR A 324 7.39 -37.08 -4.13
N GLY A 325 6.11 -36.81 -3.90
CA GLY A 325 5.13 -37.83 -3.53
C GLY A 325 4.83 -37.98 -2.04
N SER A 326 3.75 -37.35 -1.60
CA SER A 326 2.75 -38.02 -0.75
C SER A 326 1.38 -37.37 -0.95
N PRO A 327 0.31 -38.16 -1.14
CA PRO A 327 -1.02 -37.62 -1.39
C PRO A 327 -1.56 -36.97 -0.11
N SER A 328 -2.03 -35.73 -0.25
CA SER A 328 -2.62 -34.92 0.80
C SER A 328 -3.68 -35.68 1.61
N SER A 329 -3.44 -35.90 2.90
CA SER A 329 -4.50 -36.16 3.86
C SER A 329 -5.16 -34.83 4.21
N GLY A 330 -6.49 -34.77 4.03
CA GLY A 330 -7.26 -33.54 3.99
C GLY A 330 -7.35 -32.74 5.30
N LEU A 331 -7.89 -31.54 5.10
CA LEU A 331 -8.40 -30.57 6.07
C LEU A 331 -7.33 -29.73 6.80
N LYS A 332 -7.00 -28.54 6.25
CA LYS A 332 -7.49 -27.23 6.74
C LYS A 332 -6.74 -26.03 6.11
N SER A 333 -7.53 -25.10 5.57
CA SER A 333 -7.30 -23.69 5.24
C SER A 333 -6.14 -23.29 4.31
N PRO A 334 -6.39 -23.22 2.98
CA PRO A 334 -5.81 -22.19 2.15
C PRO A 334 -6.58 -20.89 2.45
N LEU A 335 -5.93 -19.76 2.73
CA LEU A 335 -6.67 -18.49 2.82
C LEU A 335 -7.18 -18.13 1.42
N ALA A 336 -8.39 -18.60 1.12
CA ALA A 336 -9.15 -18.41 -0.12
C ALA A 336 -9.35 -16.90 -0.37
N SER A 337 -9.21 -16.35 -1.58
CA SER A 337 -9.50 -16.84 -2.94
C SER A 337 -8.51 -16.29 -3.99
N HIS A 338 -8.38 -17.00 -5.12
CA HIS A 338 -7.53 -16.78 -6.31
C HIS A 338 -7.35 -15.32 -6.81
N PRO A 339 -6.23 -15.02 -7.53
CA PRO A 339 -6.19 -15.27 -8.98
C PRO A 339 -5.17 -16.33 -9.40
N SER A 340 -5.50 -17.03 -10.48
CA SER A 340 -4.64 -18.01 -11.16
C SER A 340 -3.48 -17.29 -11.87
N TYR A 341 -2.26 -17.39 -11.34
CA TYR A 341 -1.05 -17.00 -12.06
C TYR A 341 -0.59 -18.17 -12.94
N LYS A 342 -0.68 -18.00 -14.26
CA LYS A 342 -0.05 -18.89 -15.25
C LYS A 342 1.46 -18.67 -15.20
N TYR A 343 2.20 -19.59 -14.58
CA TYR A 343 3.64 -19.68 -14.80
C TYR A 343 3.91 -20.32 -16.17
N CYS A 344 4.72 -19.65 -16.99
CA CYS A 344 5.38 -20.23 -18.15
C CYS A 344 6.84 -20.48 -17.77
N GLY A 345 7.18 -21.72 -17.43
CA GLY A 345 8.52 -22.14 -17.02
C GLY A 345 8.48 -23.53 -16.37
N ASN A 346 9.40 -24.42 -16.77
CA ASN A 346 9.35 -25.87 -16.58
C ASN A 346 9.65 -26.41 -15.16
N GLU A 347 9.52 -25.62 -14.09
CA GLU A 347 9.69 -26.12 -12.71
C GLU A 347 8.60 -25.53 -11.79
N VAL A 348 7.81 -26.39 -11.16
CA VAL A 348 6.78 -25.95 -10.19
C VAL A 348 7.51 -25.53 -8.91
N PRO A 349 7.43 -24.26 -8.47
CA PRO A 349 8.10 -23.82 -7.25
C PRO A 349 7.59 -24.60 -6.03
N SER A 350 8.46 -24.81 -5.04
CA SER A 350 8.10 -25.51 -3.81
C SER A 350 6.95 -24.79 -3.09
N GLU A 351 6.06 -25.54 -2.43
CA GLU A 351 4.90 -24.97 -1.71
C GLU A 351 5.33 -23.91 -0.67
N GLY A 352 6.50 -24.09 -0.06
CA GLY A 352 7.08 -23.12 0.87
C GLY A 352 7.42 -21.77 0.22
N LEU A 353 7.91 -21.78 -1.02
CA LEU A 353 8.29 -20.57 -1.74
C LEU A 353 7.06 -19.74 -2.15
N ILE A 354 5.98 -20.41 -2.56
CA ILE A 354 4.68 -19.75 -2.84
C ILE A 354 4.13 -19.09 -1.56
N ARG A 355 4.21 -19.78 -0.41
CA ARG A 355 3.79 -19.21 0.88
C ARG A 355 4.61 -17.99 1.27
N TRP A 356 5.92 -17.99 1.01
CA TRP A 356 6.77 -16.82 1.22
C TRP A 356 6.37 -15.64 0.35
N GLN A 357 6.15 -15.87 -0.95
CA GLN A 357 5.69 -14.84 -1.86
C GLN A 357 4.40 -14.16 -1.37
N LEU A 358 3.38 -14.95 -1.02
CA LEU A 358 2.10 -14.42 -0.52
C LEU A 358 2.27 -13.62 0.77
N ARG A 359 3.15 -14.05 1.69
CA ARG A 359 3.43 -13.32 2.93
C ARG A 359 4.13 -11.99 2.68
N LEU A 360 5.08 -11.96 1.76
CA LEU A 360 5.81 -10.75 1.40
C LEU A 360 4.89 -9.76 0.67
N GLU A 361 4.08 -10.23 -0.26
CA GLU A 361 3.08 -9.41 -0.95
C GLU A 361 2.06 -8.83 0.04
N TYR A 362 1.50 -9.65 0.94
CA TYR A 362 0.59 -9.17 1.98
C TYR A 362 1.24 -8.08 2.85
N PHE A 363 2.45 -8.32 3.35
CA PHE A 363 3.16 -7.37 4.19
C PHE A 363 3.48 -6.06 3.46
N ALA A 364 3.88 -6.14 2.19
CA ALA A 364 4.11 -4.98 1.35
C ALA A 364 2.83 -4.15 1.18
N TYR A 365 1.70 -4.80 0.90
CA TYR A 365 0.42 -4.13 0.67
C TYR A 365 -0.11 -3.52 1.96
N GLU A 366 -0.02 -4.22 3.09
CA GLU A 366 -0.38 -3.68 4.40
C GLU A 366 0.46 -2.44 4.74
N THR A 367 1.78 -2.51 4.51
CA THR A 367 2.69 -1.37 4.76
C THR A 367 2.37 -0.18 3.86
N LEU A 368 2.20 -0.41 2.55
CA LEU A 368 1.87 0.65 1.59
C LEU A 368 0.50 1.28 1.91
N GLN A 369 -0.48 0.45 2.22
CA GLN A 369 -1.81 0.90 2.61
C GLN A 369 -1.74 1.81 3.84
N ASP A 370 -0.98 1.44 4.87
CA ASP A 370 -0.85 2.25 6.08
C ASP A 370 -0.25 3.64 5.79
N LEU A 371 0.76 3.70 4.92
CA LEU A 371 1.34 4.96 4.47
C LEU A 371 0.33 5.80 3.68
N ARG A 372 -0.40 5.18 2.75
CA ARG A 372 -1.40 5.87 1.92
C ARG A 372 -2.62 6.32 2.72
N ILE A 373 -3.09 5.53 3.69
CA ILE A 373 -4.17 5.93 4.62
C ILE A 373 -3.74 7.13 5.46
N ALA A 374 -2.50 7.15 5.96
CA ALA A 374 -1.99 8.27 6.76
C ALA A 374 -1.90 9.58 5.95
N LYS A 375 -1.69 9.49 4.64
CA LYS A 375 -1.58 10.62 3.69
C LYS A 375 -2.81 10.80 2.80
N LEU A 376 -3.92 10.12 3.09
CA LEU A 376 -5.09 10.09 2.20
C LEU A 376 -5.69 11.49 2.00
N PHE A 377 -5.57 12.36 3.00
CA PHE A 377 -6.01 13.74 2.88
C PHE A 377 -5.23 14.49 1.78
N GLU A 378 -3.90 14.45 1.81
CA GLU A 378 -3.04 15.04 0.78
C GLU A 378 -3.31 14.42 -0.59
N ILE A 379 -3.40 13.08 -0.65
CA ILE A 379 -3.67 12.37 -1.91
C ILE A 379 -4.98 12.87 -2.54
N ILE A 380 -6.04 13.07 -1.76
CA ILE A 380 -7.32 13.55 -2.29
C ILE A 380 -7.28 15.03 -2.67
N VAL A 381 -6.49 15.86 -1.98
CA VAL A 381 -6.27 17.26 -2.37
C VAL A 381 -5.66 17.35 -3.78
N ASP A 382 -4.70 16.46 -4.10
CA ASP A 382 -4.01 16.43 -5.39
C ASP A 382 -4.77 15.65 -6.50
N TYR A 383 -6.01 15.22 -6.25
CA TYR A 383 -6.82 14.52 -7.25
C TYR A 383 -7.27 15.51 -8.35
N PRO A 384 -7.18 15.18 -9.66
CA PRO A 384 -7.04 13.84 -10.25
C PRO A 384 -5.62 13.36 -10.55
N ASP A 385 -4.59 14.20 -10.40
CA ASP A 385 -3.19 13.83 -10.67
C ASP A 385 -2.75 12.62 -9.82
N SER A 386 -3.29 12.50 -8.61
CA SER A 386 -3.03 11.41 -7.66
C SER A 386 -3.83 10.11 -7.89
N SER A 387 -4.56 10.00 -9.01
CA SER A 387 -5.38 8.82 -9.36
C SER A 387 -4.64 7.47 -9.24
N PRO A 388 -3.36 7.34 -9.67
CA PRO A 388 -2.62 6.08 -9.51
C PRO A 388 -2.44 5.64 -8.06
N ALA A 389 -2.18 6.57 -7.13
CA ALA A 389 -2.07 6.26 -5.71
C ALA A 389 -3.41 5.77 -5.11
N ILE A 390 -4.53 6.29 -5.60
CA ILE A 390 -5.87 5.83 -5.22
C ILE A 390 -6.15 4.42 -5.76
N GLN A 391 -5.68 4.09 -6.97
CA GLN A 391 -5.79 2.75 -7.54
C GLN A 391 -4.94 1.72 -6.78
N ASP A 392 -3.72 2.09 -6.40
CA ASP A 392 -2.86 1.25 -5.55
C ASP A 392 -3.54 0.99 -4.20
N LEU A 393 -4.10 2.03 -3.58
CA LEU A 393 -4.83 1.91 -2.32
C LEU A 393 -6.03 0.97 -2.44
N LYS A 394 -6.78 1.03 -3.55
CA LYS A 394 -7.88 0.10 -3.83
C LYS A 394 -7.39 -1.36 -3.84
N LEU A 395 -6.34 -1.65 -4.62
CA LEU A 395 -5.79 -3.01 -4.72
C LEU A 395 -5.28 -3.51 -3.37
N CYS A 396 -4.66 -2.64 -2.57
CA CYS A 396 -4.21 -3.00 -1.24
C CYS A 396 -5.39 -3.34 -0.31
N LEU A 397 -6.46 -2.54 -0.34
CA LEU A 397 -7.65 -2.77 0.50
C LEU A 397 -8.40 -4.05 0.14
N GLU A 398 -8.52 -4.37 -1.16
CA GLU A 398 -9.11 -5.63 -1.62
C GLU A 398 -8.32 -6.86 -1.09
N TYR A 399 -7.01 -6.71 -0.92
CA TYR A 399 -6.13 -7.79 -0.46
C TYR A 399 -6.04 -7.89 1.07
N THR A 400 -6.04 -6.78 1.79
CA THR A 400 -5.89 -6.75 3.26
C THR A 400 -7.21 -6.85 4.01
N GLY A 401 -8.31 -6.39 3.41
CA GLY A 401 -9.64 -6.28 4.04
C GLY A 401 -9.74 -5.22 5.15
N GLN A 402 -8.77 -4.30 5.29
CA GLN A 402 -8.69 -3.34 6.40
C GLN A 402 -9.50 -2.04 6.15
N HIS A 403 -10.74 -2.17 5.71
CA HIS A 403 -11.57 -1.04 5.30
C HIS A 403 -11.94 -0.06 6.44
N SER A 404 -12.16 -0.56 7.66
CA SER A 404 -12.51 0.27 8.83
C SER A 404 -11.40 1.25 9.22
N LYS A 405 -10.13 0.81 9.13
CA LYS A 405 -8.94 1.62 9.45
C LYS A 405 -8.85 2.85 8.54
N LEU A 406 -9.19 2.71 7.26
CA LEU A 406 -9.24 3.82 6.31
C LEU A 406 -10.30 4.84 6.74
N VAL A 407 -11.53 4.38 7.02
CA VAL A 407 -12.66 5.26 7.37
C VAL A 407 -12.36 6.04 8.65
N ASP A 408 -11.91 5.36 9.71
CA ASP A 408 -11.62 5.99 11.01
C ASP A 408 -10.48 7.01 10.91
N SER A 409 -9.38 6.63 10.26
CA SER A 409 -8.22 7.51 10.07
C SER A 409 -8.57 8.73 9.22
N PHE A 410 -9.33 8.54 8.13
CA PHE A 410 -9.68 9.63 7.24
C PHE A 410 -10.71 10.59 7.85
N ILE A 411 -11.72 10.08 8.58
CA ILE A 411 -12.65 10.92 9.35
C ILE A 411 -11.89 11.75 10.39
N ALA A 412 -10.91 11.16 11.09
CA ALA A 412 -10.07 11.89 12.03
C ALA A 412 -9.27 13.00 11.35
N ALA A 413 -8.66 12.72 10.19
CA ALA A 413 -7.93 13.71 9.40
C ALA A 413 -8.84 14.87 8.93
N LEU A 414 -10.05 14.56 8.43
CA LEU A 414 -11.04 15.56 8.00
C LEU A 414 -11.45 16.48 9.16
N LYS A 415 -11.76 15.91 10.34
CA LYS A 415 -12.13 16.69 11.52
C LYS A 415 -11.01 17.61 12.00
N TYR A 416 -9.77 17.13 11.95
CA TYR A 416 -8.62 17.89 12.44
C TYR A 416 -8.17 19.00 11.47
N ARG A 417 -8.21 18.74 10.16
CA ARG A 417 -7.62 19.64 9.14
C ARG A 417 -8.64 20.49 8.40
N LEU A 418 -9.79 19.93 8.05
CA LEU A 418 -10.75 20.56 7.13
C LEU A 418 -11.97 21.13 7.84
N LEU A 419 -12.58 20.36 8.74
CA LEU A 419 -13.84 20.71 9.42
C LEU A 419 -13.59 21.63 10.62
N THR A 420 -12.86 22.72 10.38
CA THR A 420 -12.51 23.74 11.36
C THR A 420 -13.12 25.09 10.96
N ALA A 421 -13.34 25.98 11.94
CA ALA A 421 -13.96 27.28 11.69
C ALA A 421 -13.10 28.20 10.80
N GLY A 422 -11.80 27.93 10.67
CA GLY A 422 -10.87 28.70 9.85
C GLY A 422 -10.87 28.35 8.36
N ALA A 423 -11.37 27.17 7.98
CA ALA A 423 -11.44 26.77 6.58
C ALA A 423 -12.56 27.50 5.82
N SER A 424 -12.31 27.88 4.57
CA SER A 424 -13.34 28.53 3.75
C SER A 424 -14.40 27.50 3.33
N THR A 425 -15.65 27.93 3.17
CA THR A 425 -16.74 27.04 2.73
C THR A 425 -16.48 26.48 1.34
N ASN A 426 -15.82 27.25 0.47
CA ASN A 426 -15.45 26.84 -0.88
C ASN A 426 -14.41 25.71 -0.85
N ASP A 427 -13.34 25.83 -0.04
CA ASP A 427 -12.32 24.77 0.09
C ASP A 427 -12.94 23.46 0.60
N ILE A 428 -13.87 23.54 1.57
CA ILE A 428 -14.55 22.35 2.10
C ILE A 428 -15.41 21.69 1.02
N LEU A 429 -16.10 22.48 0.18
CA LEU A 429 -16.91 21.96 -0.92
C LEU A 429 -16.04 21.35 -2.03
N HIS A 430 -14.95 22.00 -2.43
CA HIS A 430 -13.99 21.43 -3.39
C HIS A 430 -13.40 20.12 -2.88
N GLN A 431 -12.92 20.10 -1.63
CA GLN A 431 -12.40 18.88 -1.02
C GLN A 431 -13.47 17.77 -0.93
N TYR A 432 -14.73 18.12 -0.68
CA TYR A 432 -15.84 17.16 -0.69
C TYR A 432 -16.06 16.56 -2.08
N VAL A 433 -16.00 17.38 -3.13
CA VAL A 433 -16.09 16.91 -4.53
C VAL A 433 -14.94 15.96 -4.86
N SER A 434 -13.69 16.35 -4.56
CA SER A 434 -12.51 15.50 -4.77
C SER A 434 -12.61 14.20 -3.96
N THR A 435 -13.14 14.27 -2.73
CA THR A 435 -13.40 13.10 -1.89
C THR A 435 -14.43 12.15 -2.52
N ILE A 436 -15.53 12.69 -3.08
CA ILE A 436 -16.53 11.89 -3.79
C ILE A 436 -15.88 11.19 -5.00
N LYS A 437 -15.13 11.93 -5.82
CA LYS A 437 -14.47 11.41 -7.02
C LYS A 437 -13.45 10.32 -6.67
N ALA A 438 -12.55 10.57 -5.71
CA ALA A 438 -11.50 9.64 -5.31
C ALA A 438 -12.05 8.38 -4.62
N LEU A 439 -12.96 8.52 -3.65
CA LEU A 439 -13.50 7.36 -2.94
C LEU A 439 -14.39 6.48 -3.84
N ARG A 440 -15.00 7.04 -4.89
CA ARG A 440 -15.73 6.27 -5.90
C ARG A 440 -14.80 5.35 -6.71
N THR A 441 -13.55 5.75 -6.91
CA THR A 441 -12.54 4.90 -7.56
C THR A 441 -12.18 3.71 -6.67
N VAL A 442 -12.06 3.93 -5.35
CA VAL A 442 -11.76 2.88 -4.37
C VAL A 442 -12.94 1.94 -4.18
N ASP A 443 -14.12 2.49 -3.91
CA ASP A 443 -15.33 1.74 -3.58
C ASP A 443 -16.51 2.15 -4.48
N PRO A 444 -16.74 1.40 -5.57
CA PRO A 444 -17.89 1.62 -6.45
C PRO A 444 -19.25 1.42 -5.77
N ALA A 445 -19.31 0.68 -4.65
CA ALA A 445 -20.55 0.45 -3.91
C ALA A 445 -20.94 1.66 -3.04
N GLY A 446 -20.03 2.61 -2.79
CA GLY A 446 -20.30 3.88 -2.11
C GLY A 446 -20.44 3.79 -0.58
N VAL A 447 -20.03 2.68 0.04
CA VAL A 447 -20.06 2.45 1.49
C VAL A 447 -19.11 3.39 2.22
N PHE A 448 -17.88 3.57 1.73
CA PHE A 448 -16.92 4.49 2.37
C PHE A 448 -17.37 5.94 2.28
N LEU A 449 -17.86 6.33 1.11
CA LEU A 449 -18.32 7.70 0.86
C LEU A 449 -19.52 8.07 1.75
N GLU A 450 -20.41 7.12 2.03
CA GLU A 450 -21.53 7.34 2.93
C GLU A 450 -21.06 7.71 4.34
N SER A 451 -20.15 6.91 4.89
CA SER A 451 -19.62 7.05 6.25
C SER A 451 -18.73 8.29 6.40
N VAL A 452 -17.83 8.51 5.45
CA VAL A 452 -16.88 9.63 5.45
C VAL A 452 -17.58 10.96 5.11
N GLY A 453 -18.56 10.93 4.21
CA GLY A 453 -19.25 12.13 3.76
C GLY A 453 -20.22 12.70 4.79
N GLU A 454 -20.75 11.90 5.72
CA GLU A 454 -21.72 12.33 6.73
C GLU A 454 -21.19 13.49 7.62
N PRO A 455 -20.01 13.39 8.25
CA PRO A 455 -19.40 14.50 8.99
C PRO A 455 -19.25 15.79 8.19
N ILE A 456 -18.90 15.70 6.89
CA ILE A 456 -18.73 16.87 6.03
C ILE A 456 -20.09 17.53 5.76
N ARG A 457 -21.11 16.74 5.44
CA ARG A 457 -22.47 17.24 5.18
C ARG A 457 -23.08 17.89 6.42
N GLU A 458 -22.92 17.28 7.59
CA GLU A 458 -23.40 17.86 8.86
C GLU A 458 -22.73 19.20 9.16
N TYR A 459 -21.43 19.30 8.94
CA TYR A 459 -20.68 20.54 9.13
C TYR A 459 -21.14 21.65 8.17
N LEU A 460 -21.29 21.34 6.88
CA LEU A 460 -21.74 22.29 5.86
C LEU A 460 -23.20 22.75 6.08
N LYS A 461 -24.08 21.88 6.60
CA LYS A 461 -25.45 22.26 7.01
C LYS A 461 -25.47 23.32 8.11
N GLY A 462 -24.46 23.34 8.98
CA GLY A 462 -24.34 24.33 10.05
C GLY A 462 -23.90 25.72 9.57
N ARG A 463 -23.30 25.82 8.38
CA ARG A 463 -22.78 27.08 7.82
C ARG A 463 -23.85 27.81 7.01
N LYS A 464 -23.99 29.12 7.25
CA LYS A 464 -25.04 29.96 6.63
C LYS A 464 -24.75 30.30 5.17
N ASP A 465 -23.48 30.34 4.80
CA ASP A 465 -22.98 30.72 3.48
C ASP A 465 -22.90 29.54 2.49
N THR A 466 -23.16 28.31 2.94
CA THR A 466 -23.07 27.08 2.14
C THR A 466 -23.89 27.15 0.85
N ILE A 467 -25.16 27.59 0.91
CA ILE A 467 -26.03 27.65 -0.27
C ILE A 467 -25.45 28.62 -1.30
N LYS A 468 -25.01 29.81 -0.85
CA LYS A 468 -24.42 30.82 -1.71
C LYS A 468 -23.12 30.33 -2.36
N CYS A 469 -22.25 29.65 -1.60
CA CYS A 469 -21.03 29.05 -2.14
C CYS A 469 -21.32 27.95 -3.16
N ILE A 470 -22.31 27.08 -2.93
CA ILE A 470 -22.73 26.05 -3.90
C ILE A 470 -23.23 26.69 -5.19
N VAL A 471 -24.12 27.68 -5.10
CA VAL A 471 -24.61 28.41 -6.29
C VAL A 471 -23.45 29.06 -7.03
N THR A 472 -22.53 29.69 -6.30
CA THR A 472 -21.33 30.31 -6.89
C THR A 472 -20.51 29.28 -7.67
N MET A 473 -20.22 28.11 -7.07
CA MET A 473 -19.49 27.01 -7.74
C MET A 473 -20.22 26.48 -8.98
N LEU A 474 -21.57 26.46 -8.99
CA LEU A 474 -22.37 26.08 -10.15
C LEU A 474 -22.41 27.16 -11.25
N THR A 475 -22.00 28.39 -10.96
CA THR A 475 -22.09 29.53 -11.90
C THR A 475 -20.74 30.11 -12.34
N ASP A 476 -19.66 29.85 -11.59
CA ASP A 476 -18.32 30.41 -11.84
C ASP A 476 -17.50 29.68 -12.91
N GLY A 477 -18.02 28.60 -13.49
CA GLY A 477 -17.35 27.86 -14.59
C GLY A 477 -17.32 28.58 -15.95
N ALA A 478 -17.95 29.75 -16.09
CA ALA A 478 -18.12 30.43 -17.38
C ALA A 478 -17.36 31.78 -17.52
N GLY A 479 -16.62 32.22 -16.50
CA GLY A 479 -16.13 33.61 -16.41
C GLY A 479 -14.63 33.83 -16.21
N GLY A 480 -13.81 32.76 -16.14
CA GLY A 480 -12.36 32.90 -16.01
C GLY A 480 -11.69 33.20 -17.36
N ASN A 481 -10.84 34.22 -17.42
CA ASN A 481 -10.00 34.49 -18.60
C ASN A 481 -9.29 33.20 -19.07
N PRO A 482 -9.29 32.87 -20.38
CA PRO A 482 -8.74 31.62 -20.91
C PRO A 482 -7.20 31.58 -20.93
N THR A 483 -6.52 32.32 -20.05
CA THR A 483 -5.06 32.54 -20.12
C THR A 483 -4.26 31.78 -19.07
N GLU A 484 -4.89 31.00 -18.18
CA GLU A 484 -4.18 30.11 -17.26
C GLU A 484 -4.54 28.64 -17.54
N PRO A 485 -3.64 27.86 -18.15
CA PRO A 485 -3.89 26.48 -18.57
C PRO A 485 -3.68 25.51 -17.39
N GLY A 486 -4.53 25.58 -16.36
CA GLY A 486 -4.39 24.69 -15.20
C GLY A 486 -5.60 24.43 -14.31
N SER A 487 -6.71 25.17 -14.43
CA SER A 487 -7.81 25.08 -13.45
C SER A 487 -9.21 24.92 -14.06
N THR A 488 -9.29 24.43 -15.31
CA THR A 488 -10.55 24.44 -16.08
C THR A 488 -11.32 23.11 -16.00
N GLY A 489 -10.73 22.04 -15.45
CA GLY A 489 -11.31 20.68 -15.46
C GLY A 489 -12.07 20.24 -14.19
N ASP A 490 -12.34 21.15 -13.25
CA ASP A 490 -12.95 20.80 -11.95
C ASP A 490 -14.22 21.62 -11.60
N SER A 491 -14.79 22.33 -12.57
CA SER A 491 -16.05 23.03 -12.34
C SER A 491 -17.20 22.02 -12.31
N LEU A 492 -18.03 22.04 -11.26
CA LEU A 492 -19.23 21.21 -11.14
C LEU A 492 -20.16 21.30 -12.36
N LEU A 493 -20.09 22.40 -13.12
CA LEU A 493 -20.76 22.59 -14.42
C LEU A 493 -20.36 21.54 -15.48
N GLU A 494 -19.12 21.08 -15.48
CA GLU A 494 -18.65 20.08 -16.45
C GLU A 494 -19.13 18.66 -16.10
N GLU A 495 -19.34 18.38 -14.80
CA GLU A 495 -20.04 17.17 -14.35
C GLU A 495 -21.53 17.19 -14.78
N LEU A 496 -22.17 18.38 -14.81
CA LEU A 496 -23.53 18.51 -15.36
C LEU A 496 -23.56 18.15 -16.86
N ASN A 497 -22.61 18.66 -17.65
CA ASN A 497 -22.51 18.33 -19.08
C ASN A 497 -22.30 16.82 -19.35
N ARG A 498 -21.54 16.11 -18.51
CA ARG A 498 -21.34 14.64 -18.67
C ARG A 498 -22.61 13.84 -18.35
N ASP A 499 -23.46 14.35 -17.47
CA ASP A 499 -24.76 13.73 -17.19
C ASP A 499 -25.79 14.03 -18.28
N GLU A 500 -25.68 15.13 -19.03
CA GLU A 500 -26.49 15.40 -20.23
C GLU A 500 -26.32 14.30 -21.29
N GLU A 501 -25.08 13.91 -21.63
CA GLU A 501 -24.82 12.83 -22.60
C GLU A 501 -25.41 11.48 -22.15
N ASN A 502 -25.44 11.22 -20.83
CA ASN A 502 -26.04 10.01 -20.28
C ASN A 502 -27.58 10.09 -20.25
N GLN A 503 -28.17 11.28 -20.07
CA GLN A 503 -29.62 11.48 -20.01
C GLN A 503 -30.29 11.68 -21.39
N GLU A 504 -29.59 12.21 -22.39
CA GLU A 504 -30.09 12.30 -23.77
C GLU A 504 -30.30 10.92 -24.42
N SER A 505 -29.68 9.86 -23.88
CA SER A 505 -30.03 8.48 -24.24
C SER A 505 -31.46 8.07 -23.82
N SER A 506 -32.17 8.92 -23.06
CA SER A 506 -33.43 8.58 -22.41
C SER A 506 -34.60 9.54 -22.64
N SER A 507 -34.55 10.49 -23.59
CA SER A 507 -35.77 11.26 -23.90
C SER A 507 -35.99 11.63 -25.37
N PHE A 508 -37.10 11.07 -25.86
CA PHE A 508 -37.95 11.39 -27.02
C PHE A 508 -37.71 10.62 -28.34
N ASP A 509 -38.72 9.77 -28.62
CA ASP A 509 -39.02 8.91 -29.78
C ASP A 509 -38.13 7.67 -30.02
N ASP A 510 -38.53 6.52 -29.47
CA ASP A 510 -39.37 5.59 -30.25
C ASP A 510 -40.06 4.54 -29.36
N ASP A 511 -41.27 4.19 -29.74
CA ASP A 511 -42.07 3.08 -29.26
C ASP A 511 -41.32 1.75 -29.52
N VAL A 512 -41.27 0.85 -28.52
CA VAL A 512 -40.80 -0.56 -28.54
C VAL A 512 -39.46 -0.87 -27.79
N CYS A 513 -39.60 -1.33 -26.54
CA CYS A 513 -38.76 -2.34 -25.86
C CYS A 513 -37.26 -2.05 -25.57
N THR A 514 -36.88 -0.81 -25.27
CA THR A 514 -35.51 -0.46 -24.80
C THR A 514 -35.31 -0.65 -23.28
N ASP A 515 -36.39 -0.53 -22.50
CA ASP A 515 -36.38 -0.66 -21.03
C ASP A 515 -35.93 -2.05 -20.58
N ASP A 516 -36.40 -3.11 -21.27
CA ASP A 516 -35.99 -4.48 -20.96
C ASP A 516 -34.48 -4.66 -21.12
N LYS A 517 -33.87 -4.21 -22.23
CA LYS A 517 -32.44 -4.43 -22.48
C LYS A 517 -31.56 -3.75 -21.43
N GLN A 518 -31.90 -2.53 -21.01
CA GLN A 518 -31.18 -1.84 -19.94
C GLN A 518 -31.46 -2.48 -18.57
N ALA A 519 -32.70 -2.92 -18.30
CA ALA A 519 -33.05 -3.66 -17.10
C ALA A 519 -32.31 -5.01 -17.01
N TRP A 520 -32.13 -5.71 -18.14
CA TRP A 520 -31.34 -6.94 -18.24
C TRP A 520 -29.84 -6.69 -18.01
N ILE A 521 -29.28 -5.61 -18.57
CA ILE A 521 -27.88 -5.19 -18.29
C ILE A 521 -27.70 -4.84 -16.81
N ASN A 522 -28.65 -4.09 -16.23
CA ASN A 522 -28.65 -3.73 -14.81
C ASN A 522 -28.81 -4.96 -13.91
N ALA A 523 -29.62 -5.95 -14.32
CA ALA A 523 -29.78 -7.21 -13.61
C ALA A 523 -28.51 -8.08 -13.68
N GLN A 524 -27.82 -8.08 -14.83
CA GLN A 524 -26.58 -8.84 -15.02
C GLN A 524 -25.38 -8.24 -14.29
N SER A 525 -25.38 -6.93 -14.05
CA SER A 525 -24.37 -6.20 -13.27
C SER A 525 -24.77 -5.98 -11.80
N TRP A 526 -25.89 -6.58 -11.36
CA TRP A 526 -26.31 -6.46 -9.98
C TRP A 526 -25.49 -7.39 -9.08
N GLU A 527 -24.76 -6.79 -8.15
CA GLU A 527 -24.07 -7.49 -7.06
C GLU A 527 -24.77 -7.20 -5.73
N PRO A 528 -24.77 -8.13 -4.76
CA PRO A 528 -25.24 -7.87 -3.41
C PRO A 528 -24.37 -6.82 -2.72
N ASP A 529 -24.91 -6.14 -1.71
CA ASP A 529 -24.14 -5.15 -0.97
C ASP A 529 -23.02 -5.82 -0.14
N PRO A 530 -21.85 -5.18 0.02
CA PRO A 530 -20.78 -5.65 0.90
C PRO A 530 -21.24 -5.83 2.35
N VAL A 531 -20.52 -6.62 3.15
CA VAL A 531 -20.92 -6.89 4.55
C VAL A 531 -20.85 -5.63 5.44
N GLU A 532 -20.04 -4.66 5.04
CA GLU A 532 -19.84 -3.36 5.71
C GLU A 532 -20.99 -2.38 5.44
N ALA A 533 -21.91 -2.71 4.53
CA ALA A 533 -23.07 -1.91 4.20
C ALA A 533 -24.08 -1.84 5.37
N ASP A 534 -24.55 -0.63 5.71
CA ASP A 534 -25.66 -0.48 6.66
C ASP A 534 -26.96 -1.09 6.08
N PRO A 535 -27.56 -2.12 6.72
CA PRO A 535 -28.80 -2.74 6.23
C PRO A 535 -30.01 -1.81 6.28
N LEU A 536 -29.95 -0.71 7.05
CA LEU A 536 -31.02 0.29 7.13
C LEU A 536 -30.99 1.29 5.98
N LYS A 537 -29.87 1.41 5.26
CA LYS A 537 -29.68 2.41 4.20
C LYS A 537 -29.72 1.72 2.83
N GLY A 538 -30.73 2.05 2.02
CA GLY A 538 -31.02 1.32 0.78
C GLY A 538 -29.90 1.38 -0.27
N SER A 539 -29.54 0.21 -0.80
CA SER A 539 -28.53 -0.03 -1.84
C SER A 539 -28.60 0.86 -3.09
N ARG A 540 -29.83 1.15 -3.59
CA ARG A 540 -30.02 1.87 -4.86
C ARG A 540 -29.56 3.33 -4.82
N TYR A 541 -29.61 3.97 -3.66
CA TYR A 541 -29.15 5.37 -3.49
C TYR A 541 -27.63 5.47 -3.41
N ARG A 542 -26.93 4.39 -3.02
CA ARG A 542 -25.46 4.37 -2.90
C ARG A 542 -24.75 4.18 -4.24
N ARG A 543 -25.30 3.36 -5.14
CA ARG A 543 -24.61 3.01 -6.41
C ARG A 543 -24.79 4.02 -7.54
N LYS A 544 -25.87 4.81 -7.53
CA LYS A 544 -26.08 5.93 -8.48
C LYS A 544 -25.67 7.23 -7.79
N VAL A 545 -24.36 7.44 -7.66
CA VAL A 545 -23.81 8.66 -7.07
C VAL A 545 -23.83 9.79 -8.10
N ASP A 546 -24.83 10.65 -7.98
CA ASP A 546 -24.90 11.96 -8.62
C ASP A 546 -24.20 12.97 -7.70
N ILE A 547 -23.03 13.50 -8.12
CA ILE A 547 -22.25 14.48 -7.34
C ILE A 547 -23.13 15.71 -7.04
N LEU A 548 -23.89 16.18 -8.03
CA LEU A 548 -24.82 17.29 -7.85
C LEU A 548 -25.91 16.89 -6.85
N GLY A 549 -26.50 15.71 -7.02
CA GLY A 549 -27.49 15.16 -6.09
C GLY A 549 -26.99 15.12 -4.64
N MET A 550 -25.74 14.72 -4.42
CA MET A 550 -25.11 14.71 -3.10
C MET A 550 -24.91 16.12 -2.52
N ILE A 551 -24.47 17.08 -3.34
CA ILE A 551 -24.27 18.48 -2.92
C ILE A 551 -25.62 19.14 -2.62
N VAL A 552 -26.61 18.98 -3.49
CA VAL A 552 -27.98 19.47 -3.29
C VAL A 552 -28.63 18.81 -2.06
N GLY A 553 -28.30 17.54 -1.79
CA GLY A 553 -28.71 16.82 -0.58
C GLY A 553 -28.21 17.45 0.73
N ILE A 554 -27.16 18.28 0.71
CA ILE A 554 -26.72 19.05 1.88
C ILE A 554 -27.77 20.09 2.25
N ILE A 555 -28.37 20.75 1.26
CA ILE A 555 -29.34 21.84 1.44
C ILE A 555 -30.72 21.28 1.83
N GLY A 556 -31.04 20.05 1.39
CA GLY A 556 -32.27 19.34 1.71
C GLY A 556 -33.50 19.77 0.90
N SER A 557 -33.51 20.97 0.31
CA SER A 557 -34.55 21.42 -0.62
C SER A 557 -33.96 22.07 -1.87
N LYS A 558 -34.44 21.63 -3.03
CA LYS A 558 -34.11 22.22 -4.34
C LYS A 558 -34.58 23.68 -4.43
N ASP A 559 -35.73 24.01 -3.82
CA ASP A 559 -36.33 25.35 -3.92
C ASP A 559 -35.47 26.44 -3.29
N GLN A 560 -34.72 26.11 -2.23
CA GLN A 560 -33.82 27.06 -1.57
C GLN A 560 -32.65 27.43 -2.49
N LEU A 561 -32.08 26.43 -3.17
CA LEU A 561 -31.01 26.64 -4.15
C LEU A 561 -31.50 27.49 -5.34
N VAL A 562 -32.67 27.16 -5.89
CA VAL A 562 -33.26 27.91 -7.02
C VAL A 562 -33.57 29.35 -6.61
N ASN A 563 -34.06 29.56 -5.39
CA ASN A 563 -34.32 30.91 -4.90
C ASN A 563 -33.04 31.72 -4.71
N GLU A 564 -31.98 31.12 -4.16
CA GLU A 564 -30.69 31.79 -3.99
C GLU A 564 -30.06 32.10 -5.36
N TYR A 565 -30.10 31.15 -6.30
CA TYR A 565 -29.67 31.38 -7.69
C TYR A 565 -30.44 32.53 -8.32
N ARG A 566 -31.76 32.61 -8.14
CA ARG A 566 -32.56 33.73 -8.64
C ARG A 566 -32.11 35.08 -8.07
N VAL A 567 -31.78 35.13 -6.77
CA VAL A 567 -31.29 36.36 -6.13
C VAL A 567 -29.91 36.74 -6.67
N MET A 568 -28.98 35.79 -6.75
CA MET A 568 -27.64 36.02 -7.29
C MET A 568 -27.67 36.41 -8.78
N LEU A 569 -28.51 35.76 -9.58
CA LEU A 569 -28.71 36.09 -10.98
C LEU A 569 -29.26 37.52 -11.11
N ALA A 570 -30.23 37.92 -10.27
CA ALA A 570 -30.76 39.29 -10.31
C ALA A 570 -29.66 40.34 -10.04
N GLU A 571 -28.84 40.13 -9.00
CA GLU A 571 -27.72 41.01 -8.68
C GLU A 571 -26.70 41.06 -9.83
N LYS A 572 -26.34 39.90 -10.40
CA LYS A 572 -25.40 39.79 -11.52
C LYS A 572 -25.91 40.51 -12.76
N LEU A 573 -27.18 40.29 -13.12
CA LEU A 573 -27.83 40.88 -14.29
C LEU A 573 -28.00 42.40 -14.18
N LEU A 574 -28.31 42.93 -12.98
CA LEU A 574 -28.44 44.37 -12.76
C LEU A 574 -27.09 45.10 -12.82
N ASN A 575 -26.00 44.42 -12.46
CA ASN A 575 -24.65 44.98 -12.52
C ASN A 575 -24.02 44.93 -13.93
N LYS A 576 -24.58 44.16 -14.88
CA LYS A 576 -24.09 44.06 -16.26
C LYS A 576 -24.62 45.20 -17.14
N SER A 577 -23.76 46.15 -17.50
CA SER A 577 -24.13 47.30 -18.34
C SER A 577 -24.05 47.03 -19.86
N ASP A 578 -23.37 45.97 -20.28
CA ASP A 578 -23.11 45.60 -21.69
C ASP A 578 -24.18 44.67 -22.29
N TYR A 579 -25.12 44.19 -21.46
CA TYR A 579 -26.12 43.18 -21.85
C TYR A 579 -25.49 41.92 -22.47
N ASP A 580 -24.28 41.55 -22.05
CA ASP A 580 -23.68 40.26 -22.39
C ASP A 580 -24.16 39.19 -21.40
N ILE A 581 -25.03 38.31 -21.87
CA ILE A 581 -25.72 37.31 -21.04
C ILE A 581 -25.54 35.88 -21.57
N ASP A 582 -24.65 35.66 -22.54
CA ASP A 582 -24.50 34.36 -23.21
C ASP A 582 -24.04 33.26 -22.23
N SER A 583 -23.19 33.63 -21.25
CA SER A 583 -22.76 32.74 -20.17
C SER A 583 -23.91 32.32 -19.24
N GLU A 584 -24.79 33.25 -18.89
CA GLU A 584 -25.92 33.01 -18.00
C GLU A 584 -27.01 32.21 -18.70
N ILE A 585 -27.22 32.42 -20.00
CA ILE A 585 -28.12 31.59 -20.81
C ILE A 585 -27.63 30.15 -20.82
N ARG A 586 -26.34 29.89 -21.13
CA ARG A 586 -25.78 28.53 -21.06
C ARG A 586 -25.99 27.90 -19.68
N THR A 587 -25.60 28.61 -18.63
CA THR A 587 -25.72 28.12 -17.25
C THR A 587 -27.17 27.79 -16.89
N LEU A 588 -28.14 28.60 -17.34
CA LEU A 588 -29.56 28.33 -17.13
C LEU A 588 -30.04 27.07 -17.83
N GLU A 589 -29.63 26.83 -19.09
CA GLU A 589 -30.05 25.65 -19.83
C GLU A 589 -29.55 24.35 -19.16
N LEU A 590 -28.29 24.29 -18.70
CA LEU A 590 -27.80 23.16 -17.90
C LEU A 590 -28.63 22.97 -16.62
N LEU A 591 -28.95 24.06 -15.93
CA LEU A 591 -29.76 24.00 -14.71
C LEU A 591 -31.21 23.55 -14.99
N LYS A 592 -31.78 23.86 -16.17
CA LYS A 592 -33.11 23.36 -16.56
C LYS A 592 -33.13 21.84 -16.70
N ILE A 593 -32.04 21.24 -17.15
CA ILE A 593 -31.93 19.78 -17.30
C ILE A 593 -32.01 19.08 -15.94
N HIS A 594 -31.31 19.59 -14.92
CA HIS A 594 -31.28 18.95 -13.60
C HIS A 594 -32.45 19.34 -12.65
N PHE A 595 -32.96 20.57 -12.75
CA PHE A 595 -33.99 21.09 -11.84
C PHE A 595 -35.39 21.19 -12.48
N GLY A 596 -35.48 20.98 -13.79
CA GLY A 596 -36.70 21.11 -14.58
C GLY A 596 -37.01 22.54 -15.01
N GLU A 597 -37.63 22.67 -16.19
CA GLU A 597 -38.01 23.96 -16.78
C GLU A 597 -38.92 24.81 -15.87
N SER A 598 -39.87 24.16 -15.19
CA SER A 598 -40.85 24.85 -14.34
C SER A 598 -40.23 25.57 -13.15
N SER A 599 -39.20 24.97 -12.53
CA SER A 599 -38.45 25.56 -11.42
C SER A 599 -37.65 26.78 -11.86
N MET A 600 -37.12 26.75 -13.09
CA MET A 600 -36.21 27.78 -13.64
C MET A 600 -36.92 28.90 -14.41
N GLN A 601 -38.24 28.79 -14.64
CA GLN A 601 -39.04 29.74 -15.41
C GLN A 601 -38.84 31.20 -14.98
N LYS A 602 -38.70 31.47 -13.67
CA LYS A 602 -38.50 32.85 -13.16
C LYS A 602 -37.17 33.44 -13.63
N CYS A 603 -36.10 32.64 -13.59
CA CYS A 603 -34.77 33.04 -14.04
C CYS A 603 -34.72 33.25 -15.57
N GLU A 604 -35.43 32.41 -16.32
CA GLU A 604 -35.56 32.54 -17.77
C GLU A 604 -36.27 33.84 -18.18
N ILE A 605 -37.34 34.21 -17.46
CA ILE A 605 -38.03 35.48 -17.69
C ILE A 605 -37.09 36.67 -17.41
N MET A 606 -36.25 36.59 -16.37
CA MET A 606 -35.28 37.65 -16.07
C MET A 606 -34.25 37.85 -17.19
N LEU A 607 -33.78 36.76 -17.82
CA LEU A 607 -32.87 36.84 -18.96
C LEU A 607 -33.57 37.40 -20.20
N ASN A 608 -34.79 36.93 -20.48
CA ASN A 608 -35.61 37.46 -21.56
C ASN A 608 -35.92 38.95 -21.39
N ASP A 609 -36.16 39.42 -20.16
CA ASP A 609 -36.36 40.84 -19.86
C ASP A 609 -35.15 41.70 -20.30
N LEU A 610 -33.92 41.21 -20.10
CA LEU A 610 -32.72 41.92 -20.56
C LEU A 610 -32.59 41.94 -22.09
N ILE A 611 -32.89 40.83 -22.76
CA ILE A 611 -32.90 40.76 -24.24
C ILE A 611 -33.92 41.77 -24.79
N ASP A 612 -35.12 41.78 -24.21
CA ASP A 612 -36.19 42.71 -24.56
C ASP A 612 -35.80 44.16 -24.26
N SER A 613 -35.09 44.40 -23.17
CA SER A 613 -34.58 45.71 -22.77
C SER A 613 -33.56 46.24 -23.77
N LYS A 614 -32.58 45.42 -24.19
CA LYS A 614 -31.58 45.76 -25.21
C LYS A 614 -32.25 46.11 -26.54
N ARG A 615 -33.25 45.33 -26.95
CA ARG A 615 -34.05 45.59 -28.15
C ARG A 615 -34.84 46.90 -28.04
N MET A 616 -35.43 47.17 -26.87
CA MET A 616 -36.21 48.38 -26.61
C MET A 616 -35.35 49.64 -26.62
N ASN A 617 -34.20 49.63 -25.93
CA ASN A 617 -33.23 50.72 -25.95
C ASN A 617 -32.81 51.04 -27.39
N THR A 618 -32.50 50.01 -28.19
CA THR A 618 -32.15 50.18 -29.60
C THR A 618 -33.29 50.81 -30.42
N ASN A 619 -34.54 50.39 -30.19
CA ASN A 619 -35.69 50.93 -30.89
C ASN A 619 -35.97 52.39 -30.51
N ILE A 620 -35.85 52.75 -29.23
CA ILE A 620 -36.06 54.13 -28.75
C ILE A 620 -34.95 55.06 -29.26
N LYS A 621 -33.69 54.62 -29.26
CA LYS A 621 -32.57 55.36 -29.86
C LYS A 621 -32.79 55.58 -31.36
N LYS A 622 -33.16 54.54 -32.11
CA LYS A 622 -33.50 54.63 -33.55
C LYS A 622 -34.71 55.55 -33.83
N ALA A 623 -35.75 55.50 -33.01
CA ALA A 623 -36.93 56.36 -33.15
C ALA A 623 -36.59 57.84 -32.89
N THR A 624 -35.69 58.10 -31.94
CA THR A 624 -35.18 59.44 -31.64
C THR A 624 -34.37 60.02 -32.79
N ILE A 625 -33.49 59.22 -33.39
CA ILE A 625 -32.69 59.62 -34.56
C ILE A 625 -33.59 59.94 -35.77
N LYS A 626 -34.69 59.19 -35.98
CA LYS A 626 -35.63 59.44 -37.09
C LYS A 626 -36.48 60.70 -36.92
N GLN A 627 -36.66 61.21 -35.70
CA GLN A 627 -37.47 62.39 -35.38
C GLN A 627 -36.67 63.70 -35.34
N GLN A 628 -35.35 63.69 -35.59
CA GLN A 628 -34.57 64.91 -35.77
C GLN A 628 -34.42 65.30 -37.25
N PRO A 629 -35.24 66.22 -37.79
CA PRO A 629 -34.86 67.03 -38.93
C PRO A 629 -34.21 68.35 -38.48
N LYS A 630 -32.90 68.47 -38.77
CA LYS A 630 -32.01 69.66 -38.81
C LYS A 630 -31.52 70.30 -37.49
N PRO A 631 -30.23 70.73 -37.44
CA PRO A 631 -29.68 71.58 -36.39
C PRO A 631 -30.00 73.05 -36.68
N VAL A 632 -30.50 73.78 -35.69
CA VAL A 632 -30.39 75.24 -35.61
C VAL A 632 -29.71 75.55 -34.28
N ALA A 633 -28.66 76.36 -34.37
CA ALA A 633 -27.66 76.62 -33.35
C ALA A 633 -28.17 77.46 -32.15
N ASP A 634 -27.34 77.40 -31.09
CA ASP A 634 -27.23 78.26 -29.92
C ASP A 634 -28.33 78.21 -28.85
N ILE A 635 -28.02 77.56 -27.71
CA ILE A 635 -27.60 78.20 -26.44
C ILE A 635 -26.99 77.10 -25.55
N GLY A 636 -25.87 77.40 -24.89
CA GLY A 636 -25.02 76.47 -24.14
C GLY A 636 -25.60 75.93 -22.83
N GLU A 637 -26.67 75.14 -22.93
CA GLU A 637 -27.01 74.14 -21.93
C GLU A 637 -26.50 72.78 -22.41
N VAL A 638 -25.86 72.02 -21.52
CA VAL A 638 -25.44 70.64 -21.79
C VAL A 638 -26.72 69.82 -21.93
N GLU A 639 -27.31 69.82 -23.13
CA GLU A 639 -28.54 69.11 -23.43
C GLU A 639 -28.23 67.61 -23.38
N LEU A 640 -28.58 66.99 -22.24
CA LEU A 640 -28.46 65.56 -22.05
C LEU A 640 -29.36 64.90 -23.12
N SER A 641 -28.77 64.23 -24.12
CA SER A 641 -29.55 63.60 -25.18
C SER A 641 -30.06 62.22 -24.73
N LEU A 642 -31.21 61.81 -25.28
CA LEU A 642 -31.80 60.50 -25.03
C LEU A 642 -30.90 59.34 -25.53
N ASP A 643 -29.91 59.64 -26.40
CA ASP A 643 -28.94 58.66 -26.91
C ASP A 643 -27.97 58.18 -25.83
N ASN A 644 -27.76 58.96 -24.77
CA ASN A 644 -26.90 58.63 -23.64
C ASN A 644 -27.63 57.91 -22.50
N VAL A 645 -28.91 57.60 -22.68
CA VAL A 645 -29.73 56.90 -21.69
C VAL A 645 -29.94 55.46 -22.15
N ASP A 646 -29.54 54.52 -21.29
CA ASP A 646 -29.92 53.11 -21.40
C ASP A 646 -30.74 52.75 -20.17
N ALA A 647 -31.93 52.19 -20.40
CA ALA A 647 -32.81 51.74 -19.33
C ALA A 647 -32.83 50.21 -19.29
N THR A 648 -32.69 49.63 -18.11
CA THR A 648 -32.90 48.21 -17.88
C THR A 648 -34.35 47.97 -17.46
N ILE A 649 -35.14 47.40 -18.36
CA ILE A 649 -36.57 47.20 -18.21
C ILE A 649 -36.83 45.77 -17.71
N ILE A 650 -37.44 45.65 -16.53
CA ILE A 650 -37.63 44.37 -15.84
C ILE A 650 -39.09 44.10 -15.49
N SER A 651 -39.47 42.84 -15.37
CA SER A 651 -40.80 42.41 -14.93
C SER A 651 -40.91 42.36 -13.40
N SER A 652 -41.87 43.05 -12.80
CA SER A 652 -41.96 43.19 -11.34
C SER A 652 -42.20 41.88 -10.58
N ASN A 653 -42.89 40.91 -11.19
CA ASN A 653 -43.38 39.72 -10.49
C ASN A 653 -42.39 38.55 -10.49
N PHE A 654 -41.43 38.55 -11.41
CA PHE A 654 -40.49 37.44 -11.59
C PHE A 654 -39.13 37.70 -10.95
N TRP A 655 -38.79 38.99 -10.79
CA TRP A 655 -37.59 39.42 -10.09
C TRP A 655 -37.73 39.35 -8.56
N PRO A 656 -36.63 39.16 -7.81
CA PRO A 656 -36.62 39.31 -6.36
C PRO A 656 -37.10 40.70 -5.91
N PRO A 657 -37.60 40.85 -4.67
CA PRO A 657 -38.03 42.14 -4.16
C PRO A 657 -36.85 43.12 -4.11
N ILE A 658 -36.92 44.16 -4.95
CA ILE A 658 -35.97 45.27 -4.98
C ILE A 658 -36.44 46.33 -3.98
N GLN A 659 -35.53 46.80 -3.12
CA GLN A 659 -35.83 47.87 -2.17
C GLN A 659 -36.00 49.22 -2.87
N ASP A 660 -37.12 49.89 -2.61
CA ASP A 660 -37.43 51.22 -3.12
C ASP A 660 -37.02 52.28 -2.10
N GLU A 661 -35.94 52.99 -2.41
CA GLU A 661 -35.57 54.20 -1.67
C GLU A 661 -36.02 55.44 -2.44
N ALA A 662 -36.67 56.37 -1.72
CA ALA A 662 -37.12 57.62 -2.29
C ALA A 662 -35.92 58.55 -2.56
N LEU A 663 -35.44 58.55 -3.80
CA LEU A 663 -34.34 59.41 -4.24
C LEU A 663 -34.86 60.59 -5.08
N ASN A 664 -34.44 61.79 -4.70
CA ASN A 664 -34.72 63.03 -5.43
C ASN A 664 -33.65 63.24 -6.51
N ILE A 665 -34.03 63.07 -7.77
CA ILE A 665 -33.14 63.21 -8.93
C ILE A 665 -33.15 64.68 -9.41
N PRO A 666 -32.02 65.20 -9.95
CA PRO A 666 -31.99 66.51 -10.62
C PRO A 666 -33.04 66.63 -11.74
N GLY A 667 -33.68 67.80 -11.83
CA GLY A 667 -34.75 68.09 -12.80
C GLY A 667 -34.46 67.70 -14.26
N PRO A 668 -33.25 67.98 -14.81
CA PRO A 668 -32.93 67.59 -16.19
C PRO A 668 -32.95 66.08 -16.43
N VAL A 669 -32.51 65.28 -15.45
CA VAL A 669 -32.52 63.82 -15.56
C VAL A 669 -33.94 63.29 -15.41
N ASP A 670 -34.76 63.88 -14.54
CA ASP A 670 -36.18 63.49 -14.39
C ASP A 670 -37.00 63.79 -15.66
N GLN A 671 -36.67 64.87 -16.38
CA GLN A 671 -37.22 65.15 -17.72
C GLN A 671 -36.84 64.06 -18.74
N LEU A 672 -35.58 63.63 -18.76
CA LEU A 672 -35.14 62.53 -19.65
C LEU A 672 -35.82 61.20 -19.34
N LEU A 673 -35.94 60.84 -18.07
CA LEU A 673 -36.66 59.64 -17.65
C LEU A 673 -38.13 59.70 -18.05
N SER A 674 -38.74 60.89 -17.98
CA SER A 674 -40.12 61.12 -18.41
C SER A 674 -40.28 60.98 -19.92
N ASP A 675 -39.35 61.52 -20.71
CA ASP A 675 -39.39 61.43 -22.17
C ASP A 675 -39.09 60.02 -22.68
N TYR A 676 -38.17 59.30 -22.04
CA TYR A 676 -37.97 57.87 -22.27
C TYR A 676 -39.26 57.09 -21.98
N ALA A 677 -39.94 57.37 -20.86
CA ALA A 677 -41.18 56.70 -20.49
C ALA A 677 -42.35 56.98 -21.46
N LYS A 678 -42.45 58.18 -22.03
CA LYS A 678 -43.43 58.51 -23.09
C LYS A 678 -43.18 57.67 -24.34
N LYS A 679 -41.94 57.64 -24.84
CA LYS A 679 -41.57 56.86 -26.03
C LYS A 679 -41.78 55.36 -25.81
N PHE A 680 -41.49 54.87 -24.61
CA PHE A 680 -41.79 53.47 -24.26
C PHE A 680 -43.29 53.16 -24.34
N ASN A 681 -44.15 54.04 -23.80
CA ASN A 681 -45.60 53.85 -23.84
C ASN A 681 -46.16 53.90 -25.28
N GLU A 682 -45.58 54.72 -26.16
CA GLU A 682 -45.93 54.73 -27.59
C GLU A 682 -45.61 53.39 -28.29
N ILE A 683 -44.52 52.73 -27.88
CA ILE A 683 -44.08 51.45 -28.48
C ILE A 683 -44.81 50.26 -27.87
N LYS A 684 -45.02 50.23 -26.53
CA LYS A 684 -45.64 49.11 -25.79
C LYS A 684 -46.94 49.54 -25.10
N THR A 685 -47.93 50.06 -25.84
CA THR A 685 -49.28 50.37 -25.31
C THR A 685 -49.98 49.11 -24.78
N PRO A 686 -50.67 49.13 -23.61
CA PRO A 686 -50.92 50.25 -22.68
C PRO A 686 -49.96 50.29 -21.46
N ARG A 687 -48.72 49.82 -21.57
CA ARG A 687 -47.80 49.65 -20.43
C ARG A 687 -47.14 50.98 -20.03
N LYS A 688 -46.98 51.21 -18.72
CA LYS A 688 -46.27 52.35 -18.14
C LYS A 688 -45.03 51.89 -17.38
N LEU A 689 -43.98 52.71 -17.37
CA LEU A 689 -42.75 52.44 -16.62
C LEU A 689 -42.84 53.00 -15.19
N LEU A 690 -42.33 52.23 -14.24
CA LEU A 690 -42.09 52.66 -12.86
C LEU A 690 -40.59 52.63 -12.62
N TRP A 691 -39.99 53.79 -12.35
CA TRP A 691 -38.55 53.93 -12.22
C TRP A 691 -38.07 53.53 -10.83
N LYS A 692 -37.08 52.63 -10.79
CA LYS A 692 -36.35 52.22 -9.58
C LYS A 692 -35.07 53.05 -9.47
N ARG A 693 -35.18 54.23 -8.87
CA ARG A 693 -34.15 55.29 -8.92
C ARG A 693 -32.86 54.95 -8.15
N SER A 694 -32.94 54.11 -7.12
CA SER A 694 -31.81 53.73 -6.25
C SER A 694 -30.76 52.83 -6.92
N LEU A 695 -31.15 52.07 -7.94
CA LEU A 695 -30.27 51.13 -8.65
C LEU A 695 -29.59 51.71 -9.89
N GLY A 696 -29.86 52.98 -10.22
CA GLY A 696 -29.31 53.61 -11.42
C GLY A 696 -27.81 53.88 -11.29
N VAL A 697 -27.05 53.56 -12.34
CA VAL A 697 -25.63 53.91 -12.44
C VAL A 697 -25.47 55.10 -13.37
N VAL A 698 -24.80 56.15 -12.91
CA VAL A 698 -24.50 57.35 -13.70
C VAL A 698 -23.00 57.52 -13.82
N LYS A 699 -22.48 57.56 -15.04
CA LYS A 699 -21.08 57.91 -15.31
C LYS A 699 -20.97 59.43 -15.45
N VAL A 700 -20.43 60.09 -14.43
CA VAL A 700 -20.12 61.52 -14.46
C VAL A 700 -18.72 61.69 -15.05
N LYS A 701 -18.56 62.62 -15.99
CA LYS A 701 -17.26 62.96 -16.59
C LYS A 701 -16.54 64.04 -15.80
#